data_AF-A0A9E3MAA1-F1
#
_entry.id   AF-A0A9E3MAA1-F1
#
_cell.length_a   1.000
_cell.length_b   1.000
_cell.length_c   1.000
_cell.angle_alpha   90.00
_cell.angle_beta   90.00
_cell.angle_gamma   90.00
#
_symmetry.space_group_name_H-M   'P 1'
#
loop_
_entity.id
_entity.type
_entity.pdbx_description
1 polymer ?
#
loop_
_entity_poly.entity_id
_entity_poly.type
_entity_poly.pdbx_seq_one_letter_code
_entity_poly.pdbx_strand_id
1 'polypeptide(L)'
;MNDHVLFYRIRFFAIVLFSLSLFSVKLPARSEWKPGIQELYRLDLLPVFKDSIKVASLSSYDRTGGNNDGFGGQYSYVRKEEDGLVLADLKGPGIIYRIWTPTPTDDMLEFYFDGESKPSIQVKFRELFMGIHPQFVRPLVGYGAGGFYCYVPLTYKKSCKVFIRAERIQFYQINYAEYPKGTSITSFPKQPADEYKLHLDKARKLFASFGTDISSYVVPSGGQIKRFTSKVRLKAGEVVKLFEVEQPGRIVGIHIKPPAALAGKERGVILRAYWDKDKEPAILCPAGDFFGYAWGEPAMKSLLVGTAGSVNYCYFPMPFDESARIELLSERDTDTEVAVEAEILFAPVARKKNEGKFYAIWRRENPTTKGIPFKFIETKGRGHLVGFIQQSQGFESGNTLFFEGDDQTKIDGELVIHGTGSEDFYNGGWYDVPGRWETRRSFPLSGCLGYKKHLGRTGGYRILLGDAYSYSKSILQTIEHAPTGNDLLNDYCGVTFLYSKERPTCEFKLPPVTKRKVIDLNRVVFATWWNVPIYAFSYRDTTLTKNGEKYDGKDVRFLSLRAKGNDWFGHHFICFTCGLPASGKYKVSLDVIKGPSQGKVQLFMDEASVGPVVDLYSDKRKRGLGEYIGTLDLEEGRNNLLFKLVGKNEKSQGLGLDVTNIICERID
;
A
#
# COMPACT_ATOMS: atom_id res chain seq x y z
N MET A 1 -96.63 50.60 32.49
CA MET A 1 -96.05 51.95 32.67
C MET A 1 -94.85 51.80 33.59
N ASN A 2 -93.76 52.46 33.21
CA ASN A 2 -92.40 52.46 33.80
C ASN A 2 -91.42 51.40 33.29
N ASP A 3 -90.45 51.97 32.57
CA ASP A 3 -89.25 51.41 31.98
C ASP A 3 -88.30 50.82 33.01
N HIS A 4 -87.68 49.69 32.68
CA HIS A 4 -86.35 49.36 33.17
C HIS A 4 -85.51 48.74 32.05
N VAL A 5 -84.50 49.50 31.64
CA VAL A 5 -83.43 49.17 30.72
C VAL A 5 -82.56 48.05 31.32
N LEU A 6 -82.38 46.94 30.60
CA LEU A 6 -81.45 45.87 30.95
C LEU A 6 -80.30 45.82 29.94
N PHE A 7 -79.08 46.08 30.40
CA PHE A 7 -77.84 45.94 29.63
C PHE A 7 -77.53 44.47 29.34
N TYR A 8 -77.48 44.07 28.06
CA TYR A 8 -76.91 42.80 27.63
C TYR A 8 -75.48 42.99 27.10
N ARG A 9 -74.51 42.34 27.75
CA ARG A 9 -73.13 42.20 27.27
C ARG A 9 -73.08 41.13 26.17
N ILE A 10 -72.78 41.54 24.94
CA ILE A 10 -72.47 40.63 23.82
C ILE A 10 -70.99 40.25 23.92
N ARG A 11 -70.70 38.95 24.11
CA ARG A 11 -69.37 38.37 23.92
C ARG A 11 -69.28 37.82 22.49
N PHE A 12 -68.42 38.41 21.66
CA PHE A 12 -68.03 37.85 20.37
C PHE A 12 -67.21 36.57 20.58
N PHE A 13 -67.71 35.43 20.07
CA PHE A 13 -66.90 34.23 19.85
C PHE A 13 -66.39 34.27 18.40
N ALA A 14 -65.08 34.46 18.23
CA ALA A 14 -64.42 34.30 16.95
C ALA A 14 -64.16 32.81 16.69
N ILE A 15 -64.86 32.22 15.71
CA ILE A 15 -64.57 30.88 15.19
C ILE A 15 -63.48 31.05 14.12
N VAL A 16 -62.25 30.65 14.45
CA VAL A 16 -61.14 30.54 13.49
C VAL A 16 -61.23 29.17 12.82
N LEU A 17 -61.70 29.15 11.57
CA LEU A 17 -61.63 27.98 10.68
C LEU A 17 -60.18 27.80 10.20
N PHE A 18 -59.48 26.82 10.76
CA PHE A 18 -58.19 26.38 10.22
C PHE A 18 -58.42 25.54 8.95
N SER A 19 -58.08 26.09 7.79
CA SER A 19 -57.95 25.33 6.54
C SER A 19 -56.63 24.56 6.57
N LEU A 20 -56.72 23.25 6.86
CA LEU A 20 -55.61 22.32 6.74
C LEU A 20 -55.26 22.13 5.26
N SER A 21 -54.34 22.97 4.77
CA SER A 21 -53.64 22.74 3.50
C SER A 21 -52.67 21.58 3.72
N LEU A 22 -53.06 20.38 3.28
CA LEU A 22 -52.18 19.21 3.21
C LEU A 22 -51.04 19.49 2.21
N PHE A 23 -49.97 20.12 2.68
CA PHE A 23 -48.68 20.05 1.99
C PHE A 23 -48.19 18.62 2.11
N SER A 24 -48.46 17.81 1.07
CA SER A 24 -47.78 16.55 0.87
C SER A 24 -46.31 16.88 0.57
N VAL A 25 -45.50 16.97 1.63
CA VAL A 25 -44.06 16.93 1.50
C VAL A 25 -43.76 15.54 0.94
N LYS A 26 -43.55 15.47 -0.38
CA LYS A 26 -42.91 14.31 -0.99
C LYS A 26 -41.57 14.15 -0.26
N LEU A 27 -41.51 13.19 0.66
CA LEU A 27 -40.24 12.64 1.13
C LEU A 27 -39.40 12.40 -0.12
N PRO A 28 -38.16 12.93 -0.20
CA PRO A 28 -37.32 12.65 -1.35
C PRO A 28 -37.24 11.12 -1.48
N ALA A 29 -37.64 10.61 -2.65
CA ALA A 29 -37.50 9.20 -2.97
C ALA A 29 -36.08 8.79 -2.59
N ARG A 30 -35.95 7.68 -1.85
CA ARG A 30 -34.66 7.08 -1.48
C ARG A 30 -33.77 7.12 -2.71
N SER A 31 -32.69 7.91 -2.71
CA SER A 31 -31.86 8.08 -3.90
C SER A 31 -31.45 6.70 -4.38
N GLU A 32 -31.91 6.30 -5.56
CA GLU A 32 -31.64 5.00 -6.14
C GLU A 32 -30.12 4.85 -6.29
N TRP A 33 -29.57 3.75 -5.77
CA TRP A 33 -28.14 3.47 -5.90
C TRP A 33 -27.83 3.26 -7.38
N LYS A 34 -26.73 3.84 -7.85
CA LYS A 34 -26.22 3.66 -9.21
C LYS A 34 -24.73 3.30 -9.14
N PRO A 35 -24.27 2.28 -9.89
CA PRO A 35 -22.85 1.94 -9.95
C PRO A 35 -22.03 3.09 -10.54
N GLY A 36 -20.76 3.21 -10.14
CA GLY A 36 -19.88 4.33 -10.49
C GLY A 36 -19.52 5.20 -9.29
N ILE A 37 -19.67 6.52 -9.39
CA ILE A 37 -19.12 7.47 -8.39
C ILE A 37 -19.67 7.28 -6.97
N GLN A 38 -20.87 6.72 -6.81
CA GLN A 38 -21.42 6.44 -5.48
C GLN A 38 -20.64 5.36 -4.73
N GLU A 39 -19.98 4.43 -5.43
CA GLU A 39 -19.17 3.36 -4.81
C GLU A 39 -17.90 3.90 -4.13
N LEU A 40 -17.49 5.13 -4.45
CA LEU A 40 -16.38 5.78 -3.77
C LEU A 40 -16.73 6.28 -2.36
N TYR A 41 -18.02 6.47 -2.03
CA TYR A 41 -18.42 7.02 -0.73
C TYR A 41 -19.51 6.26 0.02
N ARG A 42 -20.29 5.40 -0.66
CA ARG A 42 -21.27 4.51 -0.04
C ARG A 42 -20.59 3.26 0.49
N LEU A 43 -19.67 3.44 1.44
CA LEU A 43 -18.91 2.35 2.02
C LEU A 43 -19.81 1.36 2.78
N ASP A 44 -21.01 1.78 3.19
CA ASP A 44 -22.08 0.92 3.73
C ASP A 44 -22.52 -0.19 2.75
N LEU A 45 -22.23 -0.03 1.46
CA LEU A 45 -22.52 -1.00 0.40
C LEU A 45 -21.33 -1.91 0.06
N LEU A 46 -20.17 -1.75 0.69
CA LEU A 46 -19.02 -2.65 0.47
C LEU A 46 -19.35 -4.15 0.66
N PRO A 47 -20.20 -4.56 1.62
CA PRO A 47 -20.55 -5.97 1.77
C PRO A 47 -21.50 -6.48 0.68
N VAL A 48 -22.18 -5.60 -0.06
CA VAL A 48 -23.16 -5.98 -1.09
C VAL A 48 -22.44 -6.65 -2.26
N PHE A 49 -22.91 -7.83 -2.68
CA PHE A 49 -22.37 -8.47 -3.87
C PHE A 49 -22.53 -7.58 -5.09
N LYS A 50 -21.45 -7.44 -5.86
CA LYS A 50 -21.44 -6.63 -7.06
C LYS A 50 -22.34 -7.23 -8.15
N ASP A 51 -23.04 -6.38 -8.87
CA ASP A 51 -23.89 -6.75 -10.02
C ASP A 51 -23.11 -6.85 -11.34
N SER A 52 -21.81 -6.54 -11.32
CA SER A 52 -20.92 -6.69 -12.48
C SER A 52 -20.90 -8.15 -12.95
N ILE A 53 -21.00 -8.37 -14.26
CA ILE A 53 -20.89 -9.71 -14.87
C ILE A 53 -19.45 -10.07 -15.22
N LYS A 54 -18.56 -9.07 -15.27
CA LYS A 54 -17.13 -9.25 -15.49
C LYS A 54 -16.35 -8.12 -14.82
N VAL A 55 -15.19 -8.45 -14.26
CA VAL A 55 -14.16 -7.50 -13.84
C VAL A 55 -12.87 -7.91 -14.52
N ALA A 56 -12.14 -6.96 -15.09
CA ALA A 56 -10.93 -7.24 -15.85
C ALA A 56 -9.98 -6.04 -15.87
N SER A 57 -8.79 -6.26 -16.41
CA SER A 57 -7.78 -5.22 -16.65
C SER A 57 -7.24 -5.30 -18.07
N LEU A 58 -6.94 -4.13 -18.64
CA LEU A 58 -6.06 -4.01 -19.80
C LEU A 58 -4.76 -3.37 -19.33
N SER A 59 -3.64 -4.00 -19.65
CA SER A 59 -2.31 -3.50 -19.27
C SER A 59 -1.31 -3.69 -20.40
N SER A 60 -0.14 -3.12 -20.21
CA SER A 60 1.01 -3.23 -21.12
C SER A 60 1.84 -4.52 -20.93
N TYR A 61 1.34 -5.49 -20.16
CA TYR A 61 2.06 -6.71 -19.80
C TYR A 61 2.61 -7.51 -20.98
N ASP A 62 3.70 -8.23 -20.75
CA ASP A 62 4.34 -9.10 -21.71
C ASP A 62 3.54 -10.38 -21.96
N ARG A 63 2.94 -10.47 -23.15
CA ARG A 63 2.10 -11.62 -23.53
C ARG A 63 2.88 -12.91 -23.75
N THR A 64 4.21 -12.87 -23.77
CA THR A 64 5.06 -14.08 -23.85
C THR A 64 5.44 -14.65 -22.50
N GLY A 65 5.11 -13.96 -21.39
CA GLY A 65 5.56 -14.31 -20.04
C GLY A 65 7.00 -13.87 -19.74
N GLY A 66 7.53 -12.94 -20.54
CA GLY A 66 8.78 -12.24 -20.26
C GLY A 66 8.56 -11.03 -19.35
N ASN A 67 9.47 -10.04 -19.41
CA ASN A 67 9.43 -8.83 -18.57
C ASN A 67 9.45 -7.55 -19.44
N ASN A 68 8.83 -7.61 -20.62
CA ASN A 68 8.68 -6.46 -21.53
C ASN A 68 7.34 -5.75 -21.35
N ASP A 69 6.99 -5.42 -20.11
CA ASP A 69 5.68 -4.91 -19.69
C ASP A 69 5.42 -3.44 -20.04
N GLY A 70 6.26 -2.86 -20.90
CA GLY A 70 6.23 -1.46 -21.30
C GLY A 70 7.56 -0.93 -21.86
N PHE A 71 8.66 -1.64 -21.61
CA PHE A 71 10.02 -1.24 -22.00
C PHE A 71 10.25 -1.15 -23.52
N GLY A 72 9.55 -1.96 -24.30
CA GLY A 72 9.60 -1.96 -25.77
C GLY A 72 8.37 -1.34 -26.42
N GLY A 73 7.28 -1.15 -25.68
CA GLY A 73 6.00 -0.62 -26.20
C GLY A 73 5.21 -1.59 -27.10
N GLN A 74 5.74 -2.78 -27.37
CA GLN A 74 5.14 -3.79 -28.27
C GLN A 74 3.76 -4.23 -27.81
N TYR A 75 3.58 -4.38 -26.49
CA TYR A 75 2.34 -4.88 -25.89
C TYR A 75 1.44 -3.78 -25.32
N SER A 76 1.90 -2.54 -25.37
CA SER A 76 1.32 -1.38 -24.71
C SER A 76 0.12 -0.76 -25.45
N TYR A 77 -0.62 -1.54 -26.24
CA TYR A 77 -1.87 -1.12 -26.85
C TYR A 77 -2.68 -2.34 -27.30
N VAL A 78 -3.99 -2.15 -27.53
CA VAL A 78 -4.89 -3.17 -28.08
C VAL A 78 -4.83 -3.17 -29.61
N ARG A 79 -4.76 -1.98 -30.22
CA ARG A 79 -4.49 -1.82 -31.66
C ARG A 79 -3.87 -0.45 -31.97
N LYS A 80 -3.20 -0.36 -33.10
CA LYS A 80 -2.72 0.91 -33.68
C LYS A 80 -3.75 1.42 -34.70
N GLU A 81 -4.05 2.71 -34.64
CA GLU A 81 -4.82 3.45 -35.67
C GLU A 81 -3.89 4.50 -36.30
N GLU A 82 -4.31 5.17 -37.38
CA GLU A 82 -3.47 6.09 -38.17
C GLU A 82 -2.80 7.18 -37.31
N ASP A 83 -3.55 7.76 -36.36
CA ASP A 83 -3.10 8.90 -35.54
C ASP A 83 -2.71 8.52 -34.10
N GLY A 84 -2.54 7.24 -33.78
CA GLY A 84 -2.20 6.84 -32.42
C GLY A 84 -2.56 5.41 -32.02
N LEU A 85 -2.74 5.21 -30.72
CA LEU A 85 -2.87 3.90 -30.10
C LEU A 85 -4.17 3.78 -29.33
N VAL A 86 -4.88 2.67 -29.52
CA VAL A 86 -6.07 2.34 -28.72
C VAL A 86 -5.62 1.52 -27.51
N LEU A 87 -5.79 2.09 -26.32
CA LEU A 87 -5.43 1.46 -25.04
C LEU A 87 -6.54 0.55 -24.52
N ALA A 88 -7.79 0.89 -24.85
CA ALA A 88 -8.97 0.10 -24.54
C ALA A 88 -10.08 0.30 -25.58
N ASP A 89 -10.80 -0.78 -25.90
CA ASP A 89 -12.01 -0.75 -26.72
C ASP A 89 -13.08 -1.66 -26.09
N LEU A 90 -13.81 -1.10 -25.13
CA LEU A 90 -14.73 -1.81 -24.24
C LEU A 90 -16.14 -1.76 -24.81
N LYS A 91 -16.89 -2.87 -24.69
CA LYS A 91 -18.27 -3.00 -25.21
C LYS A 91 -19.27 -3.31 -24.11
N GLY A 92 -20.53 -2.98 -24.35
CA GLY A 92 -21.62 -3.15 -23.38
C GLY A 92 -21.68 -2.03 -22.34
N PRO A 93 -22.65 -2.09 -21.42
CA PRO A 93 -22.66 -1.21 -20.24
C PRO A 93 -21.49 -1.54 -19.33
N GLY A 94 -20.71 -0.54 -18.93
CA GLY A 94 -19.52 -0.77 -18.12
C GLY A 94 -18.96 0.50 -17.50
N ILE A 95 -17.93 0.31 -16.68
CA ILE A 95 -17.28 1.37 -15.91
C ILE A 95 -15.78 1.11 -15.86
N ILE A 96 -14.96 2.08 -16.25
CA ILE A 96 -13.52 2.09 -15.92
C ILE A 96 -13.39 2.66 -14.51
N TYR A 97 -12.77 1.91 -13.60
CA TYR A 97 -12.63 2.29 -12.20
C TYR A 97 -11.24 2.79 -11.81
N ARG A 98 -10.22 2.33 -12.54
CA ARG A 98 -8.84 2.74 -12.29
C ARG A 98 -8.07 2.87 -13.59
N ILE A 99 -7.33 3.96 -13.70
CA ILE A 99 -6.26 4.12 -14.69
C ILE A 99 -4.98 4.40 -13.92
N TRP A 100 -3.89 3.71 -14.25
CA TRP A 100 -2.59 3.90 -13.64
C TRP A 100 -1.46 3.89 -14.67
N THR A 101 -0.39 4.64 -14.39
CA THR A 101 0.88 4.60 -15.12
C THR A 101 2.04 5.11 -14.22
N PRO A 102 3.27 4.62 -14.38
CA PRO A 102 4.49 5.21 -13.82
C PRO A 102 5.21 6.12 -14.82
N THR A 103 4.70 6.25 -16.05
CA THR A 103 5.33 6.94 -17.18
C THR A 103 4.32 7.85 -17.90
N PRO A 104 3.67 8.81 -17.21
CA PRO A 104 2.77 9.73 -17.88
C PRO A 104 3.54 10.61 -18.87
N THR A 105 2.95 10.81 -20.05
CA THR A 105 3.43 11.69 -21.12
C THR A 105 2.54 12.92 -21.26
N ASP A 106 2.91 13.84 -22.15
CA ASP A 106 2.10 15.02 -22.47
C ASP A 106 1.25 14.83 -23.74
N ASP A 107 1.20 13.60 -24.26
CA ASP A 107 0.37 13.21 -25.39
C ASP A 107 -1.12 13.32 -25.05
N MET A 108 -1.95 13.55 -26.07
CA MET A 108 -3.38 13.72 -25.89
C MET A 108 -4.06 12.36 -25.67
N LEU A 109 -4.68 12.18 -24.51
CA LEU A 109 -5.54 11.06 -24.19
C LEU A 109 -7.00 11.43 -24.44
N GLU A 110 -7.71 10.58 -25.16
CA GLU A 110 -9.05 10.80 -25.65
C GLU A 110 -9.99 9.67 -25.22
N PHE A 111 -11.19 10.03 -24.77
CA PHE A 111 -12.23 9.07 -24.42
C PHE A 111 -13.46 9.27 -25.32
N TYR A 112 -13.85 8.20 -26.01
CA TYR A 112 -15.03 8.15 -26.86
C TYR A 112 -16.06 7.24 -26.19
N PHE A 113 -17.26 7.76 -25.93
CA PHE A 113 -18.32 7.01 -25.28
C PHE A 113 -19.40 6.63 -26.28
N ASP A 114 -19.93 5.42 -26.16
CA ASP A 114 -21.11 4.94 -26.90
C ASP A 114 -21.05 5.07 -28.43
N GLY A 115 -19.87 4.97 -29.02
CA GLY A 115 -19.66 5.06 -30.47
C GLY A 115 -19.64 6.49 -31.01
N GLU A 116 -19.40 7.49 -30.16
CA GLU A 116 -19.17 8.87 -30.58
C GLU A 116 -18.06 8.99 -31.64
N SER A 117 -18.26 9.90 -32.61
CA SER A 117 -17.26 10.22 -33.64
C SER A 117 -16.23 11.27 -33.19
N LYS A 118 -16.50 11.99 -32.09
CA LYS A 118 -15.59 12.95 -31.45
C LYS A 118 -15.43 12.57 -29.97
N PRO A 119 -14.23 12.73 -29.39
CA PRO A 119 -14.04 12.36 -28.00
C PRO A 119 -14.77 13.33 -27.07
N SER A 120 -15.48 12.79 -26.08
CA SER A 120 -16.15 13.58 -25.03
C SER A 120 -15.17 14.12 -23.99
N ILE A 121 -14.00 13.52 -23.86
CA ILE A 121 -12.91 14.00 -23.01
C ILE A 121 -11.63 14.00 -23.84
N GLN A 122 -10.91 15.11 -23.80
CA GLN A 122 -9.54 15.23 -24.28
C GLN A 122 -8.72 15.83 -23.13
N VAL A 123 -7.65 15.15 -22.75
CA VAL A 123 -6.77 15.59 -21.66
C VAL A 123 -5.37 15.09 -21.94
N LYS A 124 -4.32 15.87 -21.64
CA LYS A 124 -2.96 15.33 -21.70
C LYS A 124 -2.83 14.19 -20.70
N PHE A 125 -2.12 13.13 -21.07
CA PHE A 125 -2.05 11.93 -20.24
C PHE A 125 -1.57 12.23 -18.82
N ARG A 126 -0.56 13.09 -18.65
CA ARG A 126 -0.11 13.58 -17.34
C ARG A 126 -1.18 14.36 -16.58
N GLU A 127 -1.90 15.25 -17.26
CA GLU A 127 -2.87 16.17 -16.64
C GLU A 127 -4.08 15.45 -16.06
N LEU A 128 -4.42 14.26 -16.57
CA LEU A 128 -5.42 13.34 -16.01
C LEU A 128 -5.22 13.13 -14.49
N PHE A 129 -3.96 13.08 -14.05
CA PHE A 129 -3.58 12.73 -12.67
C PHE A 129 -3.30 13.95 -11.78
N MET A 130 -3.25 15.14 -12.37
CA MET A 130 -2.77 16.35 -11.70
C MET A 130 -3.84 17.08 -10.90
N GLY A 131 -5.11 16.69 -11.01
CA GLY A 131 -6.19 17.39 -10.31
C GLY A 131 -6.58 18.72 -10.94
N ILE A 132 -6.06 19.04 -12.12
CA ILE A 132 -6.27 20.33 -12.80
C ILE A 132 -7.47 20.31 -13.75
N HIS A 133 -7.84 19.12 -14.26
CA HIS A 133 -9.00 18.97 -15.12
C HIS A 133 -10.28 18.90 -14.24
N PRO A 134 -11.36 19.60 -14.60
CA PRO A 134 -12.56 19.73 -13.74
C PRO A 134 -13.25 18.40 -13.43
N GLN A 135 -13.09 17.41 -14.32
CA GLN A 135 -13.62 16.05 -14.11
C GLN A 135 -12.69 15.14 -13.32
N PHE A 136 -11.39 15.45 -13.27
CA PHE A 136 -10.35 14.61 -12.67
C PHE A 136 -9.68 15.37 -11.53
N VAL A 137 -10.30 15.30 -10.36
CA VAL A 137 -9.95 16.15 -9.21
C VAL A 137 -9.30 15.37 -8.09
N ARG A 138 -8.37 16.01 -7.38
CA ARG A 138 -7.80 15.46 -6.15
C ARG A 138 -8.85 15.44 -5.03
N PRO A 139 -8.80 14.46 -4.11
CA PRO A 139 -7.83 13.35 -4.03
C PRO A 139 -8.23 12.07 -4.80
N LEU A 140 -9.22 12.11 -5.71
CA LEU A 140 -9.64 10.92 -6.50
C LEU A 140 -8.63 10.57 -7.59
N VAL A 141 -7.90 11.57 -8.08
CA VAL A 141 -6.68 11.37 -8.85
C VAL A 141 -5.47 11.75 -8.01
N GLY A 142 -4.31 11.19 -8.33
CA GLY A 142 -3.10 11.49 -7.60
C GLY A 142 -1.86 10.85 -8.19
N TYR A 143 -0.75 11.06 -7.48
CA TYR A 143 0.56 10.62 -7.87
C TYR A 143 1.47 10.57 -6.64
N GLY A 144 2.54 9.80 -6.78
CA GLY A 144 3.56 9.61 -5.76
C GLY A 144 3.92 8.15 -5.62
N ALA A 145 4.96 7.86 -4.84
CA ALA A 145 5.59 6.53 -4.82
C ALA A 145 6.03 6.06 -6.23
N GLY A 146 6.26 7.00 -7.15
CA GLY A 146 6.66 6.76 -8.55
C GLY A 146 5.51 6.51 -9.54
N GLY A 147 4.28 6.33 -9.07
CA GLY A 147 3.11 6.10 -9.91
C GLY A 147 2.13 7.27 -9.96
N PHE A 148 1.21 7.18 -10.92
CA PHE A 148 0.11 8.11 -11.17
C PHE A 148 -1.18 7.31 -11.29
N TYR A 149 -2.25 7.72 -10.62
CA TYR A 149 -3.49 6.96 -10.54
C TYR A 149 -4.73 7.85 -10.66
N CYS A 150 -5.78 7.30 -11.24
CA CYS A 150 -7.11 7.92 -11.34
C CYS A 150 -8.17 6.92 -10.89
N TYR A 151 -8.94 7.27 -9.86
CA TYR A 151 -10.07 6.50 -9.35
C TYR A 151 -11.44 7.08 -9.74
N VAL A 152 -11.47 8.10 -10.61
CA VAL A 152 -12.72 8.67 -11.12
C VAL A 152 -13.42 7.63 -12.00
N PRO A 153 -14.64 7.17 -11.66
CA PRO A 153 -15.30 6.14 -12.43
C PRO A 153 -15.82 6.70 -13.76
N LEU A 154 -15.39 6.12 -14.88
CA LEU A 154 -15.82 6.51 -16.23
C LEU A 154 -16.87 5.52 -16.72
N THR A 155 -18.13 5.89 -16.55
CA THR A 155 -19.29 5.09 -16.93
C THR A 155 -19.57 5.16 -18.43
N TYR A 156 -20.02 4.05 -19.03
CA TYR A 156 -20.46 3.98 -20.42
C TYR A 156 -21.63 3.01 -20.58
N LYS A 157 -22.58 3.34 -21.46
CA LYS A 157 -23.82 2.55 -21.64
C LYS A 157 -23.71 1.49 -22.73
N LYS A 158 -22.93 1.77 -23.78
CA LYS A 158 -22.77 0.91 -24.96
C LYS A 158 -21.31 0.54 -25.23
N SER A 159 -20.39 1.49 -25.07
CA SER A 159 -18.95 1.25 -25.28
C SER A 159 -18.09 2.40 -24.76
N CYS A 160 -16.80 2.14 -24.55
CA CYS A 160 -15.79 3.16 -24.31
C CYS A 160 -14.51 2.83 -25.08
N LYS A 161 -14.04 3.74 -25.93
CA LYS A 161 -12.71 3.69 -26.54
C LYS A 161 -11.79 4.67 -25.82
N VAL A 162 -10.66 4.18 -25.33
CA VAL A 162 -9.56 4.99 -24.77
C VAL A 162 -8.45 5.02 -25.80
N PHE A 163 -8.16 6.21 -26.32
CA PHE A 163 -7.21 6.42 -27.42
C PHE A 163 -6.16 7.44 -27.01
N ILE A 164 -4.90 7.22 -27.37
CA ILE A 164 -3.81 8.17 -27.12
C ILE A 164 -3.14 8.55 -28.44
N ARG A 165 -3.00 9.85 -28.70
CA ARG A 165 -2.26 10.41 -29.84
C ARG A 165 -0.77 10.38 -29.57
N ALA A 166 -0.19 9.19 -29.65
CA ALA A 166 1.23 8.96 -29.43
C ALA A 166 1.74 7.88 -30.40
N GLU A 167 3.00 7.99 -30.82
CA GLU A 167 3.66 6.89 -31.55
C GLU A 167 3.90 5.67 -30.67
N ARG A 168 4.07 5.91 -29.36
CA ARG A 168 4.43 4.91 -28.37
C ARG A 168 3.93 5.29 -26.98
N ILE A 169 3.52 4.28 -26.23
CA ILE A 169 3.27 4.35 -24.79
C ILE A 169 4.05 3.22 -24.10
N GLN A 170 4.43 3.44 -22.84
CA GLN A 170 5.14 2.44 -22.03
C GLN A 170 4.15 1.69 -21.13
N PHE A 171 4.20 1.94 -19.83
CA PHE A 171 3.46 1.17 -18.84
C PHE A 171 2.08 1.77 -18.59
N TYR A 172 1.05 0.94 -18.57
CA TYR A 172 -0.29 1.35 -18.12
C TYR A 172 -1.11 0.18 -17.60
N GLN A 173 -2.10 0.49 -16.76
CA GLN A 173 -3.14 -0.43 -16.35
C GLN A 173 -4.50 0.29 -16.34
N ILE A 174 -5.53 -0.34 -16.90
CA ILE A 174 -6.92 0.12 -16.91
C ILE A 174 -7.80 -0.99 -16.36
N ASN A 175 -8.27 -0.84 -15.11
CA ASN A 175 -9.23 -1.77 -14.50
C ASN A 175 -10.66 -1.33 -14.79
N TYR A 176 -11.51 -2.27 -15.20
CA TYR A 176 -12.89 -2.00 -15.57
C TYR A 176 -13.83 -3.14 -15.15
N ALA A 177 -15.12 -2.85 -15.10
CA ALA A 177 -16.18 -3.83 -14.93
C ALA A 177 -17.26 -3.69 -16.01
N GLU A 178 -17.83 -4.82 -16.41
CA GLU A 178 -18.98 -4.91 -17.32
C GLU A 178 -20.24 -5.25 -16.53
N TYR A 179 -21.38 -4.70 -16.95
CA TYR A 179 -22.67 -4.86 -16.29
C TYR A 179 -23.71 -5.47 -17.25
N PRO A 180 -24.78 -6.11 -16.71
CA PRO A 180 -25.87 -6.64 -17.52
C PRO A 180 -26.47 -5.61 -18.48
N LYS A 181 -26.96 -6.09 -19.62
CA LYS A 181 -27.80 -5.26 -20.50
C LYS A 181 -29.02 -4.77 -19.72
N GLY A 182 -29.32 -3.47 -19.80
CA GLY A 182 -30.43 -2.85 -19.09
C GLY A 182 -30.07 -2.21 -17.75
N THR A 183 -28.83 -2.37 -17.25
CA THR A 183 -28.36 -1.60 -16.10
C THR A 183 -28.48 -0.09 -16.38
N SER A 184 -29.06 0.65 -15.44
CA SER A 184 -29.26 2.09 -15.55
C SER A 184 -27.94 2.86 -15.41
N ILE A 185 -27.18 2.93 -16.50
CA ILE A 185 -25.91 3.66 -16.60
C ILE A 185 -26.07 4.85 -17.55
N THR A 186 -25.66 6.03 -17.07
CA THR A 186 -25.47 7.23 -17.89
C THR A 186 -23.99 7.35 -18.23
N SER A 187 -23.68 7.50 -19.52
CA SER A 187 -22.31 7.62 -19.99
C SER A 187 -21.67 8.93 -19.55
N PHE A 188 -20.40 8.85 -19.18
CA PHE A 188 -19.60 9.99 -18.76
C PHE A 188 -19.25 10.90 -19.97
N PRO A 189 -19.16 12.23 -19.83
CA PRO A 189 -19.52 13.08 -18.69
C PRO A 189 -20.97 13.59 -18.78
N LYS A 190 -21.91 12.84 -19.37
CA LYS A 190 -23.28 13.29 -19.68
C LYS A 190 -24.26 13.23 -18.50
N GLN A 191 -23.79 12.92 -17.30
CA GLN A 191 -24.61 12.99 -16.10
C GLN A 191 -25.07 14.44 -15.85
N PRO A 192 -26.26 14.67 -15.25
CA PRO A 192 -26.67 16.01 -14.85
C PRO A 192 -25.59 16.65 -13.96
N ALA A 193 -25.15 17.86 -14.31
CA ALA A 193 -23.99 18.50 -13.69
C ALA A 193 -24.12 18.63 -12.16
N ASP A 194 -25.31 19.02 -11.68
CA ASP A 194 -25.58 19.17 -10.25
C ASP A 194 -25.60 17.82 -9.51
N GLU A 195 -26.15 16.76 -10.13
CA GLU A 195 -26.15 15.40 -9.57
C GLU A 195 -24.71 14.86 -9.48
N TYR A 196 -23.93 15.00 -10.55
CA TYR A 196 -22.54 14.54 -10.57
C TYR A 196 -21.68 15.30 -9.55
N LYS A 197 -21.80 16.64 -9.51
CA LYS A 197 -21.06 17.48 -8.55
C LYS A 197 -21.37 17.09 -7.10
N LEU A 198 -22.63 16.83 -6.77
CA LEU A 198 -23.02 16.37 -5.43
C LEU A 198 -22.32 15.06 -5.04
N HIS A 199 -22.27 14.08 -5.95
CA HIS A 199 -21.60 12.81 -5.68
C HIS A 199 -20.08 12.95 -5.63
N LEU A 200 -19.52 13.77 -6.50
CA LEU A 200 -18.10 14.09 -6.53
C LEU A 200 -17.63 14.72 -5.22
N ASP A 201 -18.36 15.70 -4.70
CA ASP A 201 -18.02 16.37 -3.44
C ASP A 201 -18.10 15.41 -2.25
N LYS A 202 -19.06 14.47 -2.23
CA LYS A 202 -19.12 13.41 -1.21
C LYS A 202 -17.91 12.48 -1.27
N ALA A 203 -17.53 12.03 -2.46
CA ALA A 203 -16.35 11.17 -2.66
C ALA A 203 -15.05 11.90 -2.24
N ARG A 204 -14.87 13.15 -2.66
CA ARG A 204 -13.71 13.97 -2.28
C ARG A 204 -13.62 14.19 -0.78
N LYS A 205 -14.75 14.50 -0.13
CA LYS A 205 -14.80 14.68 1.32
C LYS A 205 -14.34 13.42 2.05
N LEU A 206 -14.86 12.25 1.68
CA LEU A 206 -14.46 11.00 2.30
C LEU A 206 -12.97 10.67 2.06
N PHE A 207 -12.48 10.78 0.82
CA PHE A 207 -11.08 10.47 0.53
C PHE A 207 -10.12 11.42 1.24
N ALA A 208 -10.53 12.67 1.48
CA ALA A 208 -9.77 13.62 2.28
C ALA A 208 -9.78 13.30 3.79
N SER A 209 -10.69 12.43 4.25
CA SER A 209 -10.85 12.00 5.64
C SER A 209 -10.08 10.72 6.00
N PHE A 210 -9.22 10.19 5.12
CA PHE A 210 -8.42 8.98 5.42
C PHE A 210 -7.55 9.17 6.68
N GLY A 211 -7.51 8.15 7.55
CA GLY A 211 -6.87 8.25 8.86
C GLY A 211 -7.67 8.99 9.94
N THR A 212 -8.94 9.31 9.70
CA THR A 212 -9.89 9.86 10.70
C THR A 212 -11.09 8.93 10.87
N ASP A 213 -12.00 9.23 11.82
CA ASP A 213 -13.23 8.45 12.01
C ASP A 213 -14.20 8.65 10.82
N ILE A 214 -14.30 7.62 9.97
CA ILE A 214 -15.20 7.57 8.82
C ILE A 214 -16.40 6.62 9.06
N SER A 215 -16.66 6.22 10.30
CA SER A 215 -17.69 5.23 10.63
C SER A 215 -19.10 5.60 10.15
N SER A 216 -19.39 6.90 10.00
CA SER A 216 -20.65 7.39 9.44
C SER A 216 -20.89 7.00 7.96
N TYR A 217 -19.82 6.70 7.20
CA TYR A 217 -19.92 6.29 5.79
C TYR A 217 -20.14 4.79 5.61
N VAL A 218 -19.90 3.98 6.65
CA VAL A 218 -19.95 2.51 6.59
C VAL A 218 -21.21 1.94 7.27
N VAL A 219 -22.02 2.80 7.88
CA VAL A 219 -23.30 2.47 8.50
C VAL A 219 -24.43 2.66 7.49
N PRO A 220 -25.31 1.67 7.28
CA PRO A 220 -26.49 1.84 6.42
C PRO A 220 -27.40 2.97 6.90
N SER A 221 -28.07 3.63 5.95
CA SER A 221 -29.02 4.72 6.24
C SER A 221 -30.01 4.36 7.36
N GLY A 222 -30.09 5.20 8.39
CA GLY A 222 -30.95 5.01 9.56
C GLY A 222 -30.33 4.16 10.69
N GLY A 223 -29.16 3.56 10.47
CA GLY A 223 -28.42 2.84 11.52
C GLY A 223 -27.80 3.80 12.54
N GLN A 224 -27.76 3.37 13.80
CA GLN A 224 -27.06 4.07 14.89
C GLN A 224 -25.86 3.26 15.35
N ILE A 225 -24.76 3.93 15.68
CA ILE A 225 -23.55 3.30 16.19
C ILE A 225 -23.61 3.24 17.73
N LYS A 226 -23.43 2.04 18.27
CA LYS A 226 -23.13 1.79 19.69
C LYS A 226 -21.62 1.56 19.84
N ARG A 227 -21.00 2.21 20.81
CA ARG A 227 -19.56 2.10 21.09
C ARG A 227 -19.34 1.23 22.32
N PHE A 228 -18.45 0.25 22.21
CA PHE A 228 -18.09 -0.66 23.28
C PHE A 228 -16.60 -0.53 23.55
N THR A 229 -16.24 -0.10 24.76
CA THR A 229 -14.84 0.07 25.16
C THR A 229 -14.44 -1.03 26.12
N SER A 230 -13.29 -1.67 25.88
CA SER A 230 -12.66 -2.63 26.77
C SER A 230 -11.23 -2.21 27.09
N LYS A 231 -10.82 -2.33 28.34
CA LYS A 231 -9.43 -2.19 28.78
C LYS A 231 -8.96 -3.52 29.34
N VAL A 232 -7.96 -4.11 28.71
CA VAL A 232 -7.45 -5.44 29.04
C VAL A 232 -5.94 -5.41 29.20
N ARG A 233 -5.39 -6.38 29.91
CA ARG A 233 -3.94 -6.64 29.94
C ARG A 233 -3.69 -7.93 29.18
N LEU A 234 -2.82 -7.87 28.20
CA LEU A 234 -2.49 -9.00 27.35
C LEU A 234 -1.17 -9.60 27.82
N LYS A 235 -1.22 -10.83 28.35
CA LYS A 235 -0.05 -11.62 28.79
C LYS A 235 0.31 -12.68 27.77
N ALA A 236 1.54 -13.19 27.83
CA ALA A 236 1.96 -14.34 27.01
C ALA A 236 1.02 -15.55 27.22
N GLY A 237 0.64 -16.20 26.11
CA GLY A 237 -0.28 -17.34 26.08
C GLY A 237 -1.76 -17.01 26.30
N GLU A 238 -2.10 -15.77 26.66
CA GLU A 238 -3.47 -15.40 27.05
C GLU A 238 -4.33 -15.02 25.85
N VAL A 239 -5.62 -15.37 25.94
CA VAL A 239 -6.69 -14.90 25.08
C VAL A 239 -7.54 -13.89 25.85
N VAL A 240 -7.66 -12.67 25.33
CA VAL A 240 -8.51 -11.62 25.90
C VAL A 240 -9.63 -11.26 24.94
N LYS A 241 -10.86 -11.30 25.44
CA LYS A 241 -12.06 -10.91 24.70
C LYS A 241 -12.19 -9.38 24.69
N LEU A 242 -12.28 -8.79 23.50
CA LEU A 242 -12.47 -7.34 23.33
C LEU A 242 -13.95 -6.98 23.17
N PHE A 243 -14.73 -7.85 22.54
CA PHE A 243 -16.14 -7.62 22.26
C PHE A 243 -16.88 -8.93 22.02
N GLU A 244 -18.14 -8.97 22.43
CA GLU A 244 -19.07 -10.06 22.14
C GLU A 244 -20.50 -9.54 22.14
N VAL A 245 -21.31 -10.03 21.20
CA VAL A 245 -22.74 -9.74 21.13
C VAL A 245 -23.48 -10.94 20.56
N GLU A 246 -24.66 -11.23 21.11
CA GLU A 246 -25.56 -12.29 20.67
C GLU A 246 -26.84 -11.70 20.03
N GLN A 247 -26.65 -10.80 19.07
CA GLN A 247 -27.75 -10.28 18.26
C GLN A 247 -27.27 -9.96 16.84
N PRO A 248 -28.15 -10.02 15.82
CA PRO A 248 -27.80 -9.65 14.46
C PRO A 248 -27.29 -8.21 14.37
N GLY A 249 -26.31 -7.96 13.49
CA GLY A 249 -25.83 -6.60 13.25
C GLY A 249 -24.57 -6.56 12.41
N ARG A 250 -23.80 -5.49 12.58
CA ARG A 250 -22.52 -5.32 11.89
C ARG A 250 -21.52 -4.52 12.72
N ILE A 251 -20.26 -4.93 12.64
CA ILE A 251 -19.14 -4.13 13.13
C ILE A 251 -18.81 -3.09 12.07
N VAL A 252 -18.70 -1.83 12.47
CA VAL A 252 -18.46 -0.67 11.57
C VAL A 252 -17.20 0.11 11.96
N GLY A 253 -16.49 -0.37 12.98
CA GLY A 253 -15.24 0.20 13.44
C GLY A 253 -14.58 -0.71 14.48
N ILE A 254 -13.28 -0.88 14.34
CA ILE A 254 -12.40 -1.50 15.35
C ILE A 254 -11.30 -0.49 15.60
N HIS A 255 -11.17 -0.01 16.84
CA HIS A 255 -10.05 0.81 17.27
C HIS A 255 -9.26 0.05 18.34
N ILE A 256 -7.93 -0.04 18.21
CA ILE A 256 -7.05 -0.68 19.20
C ILE A 256 -5.85 0.24 19.49
N LYS A 257 -5.60 0.48 20.78
CA LYS A 257 -4.52 1.34 21.29
C LYS A 257 -3.75 0.66 22.43
N PRO A 258 -2.47 1.03 22.66
CA PRO A 258 -1.62 1.79 21.75
C PRO A 258 -1.05 0.91 20.61
N PRO A 259 -0.54 1.50 19.51
CA PRO A 259 0.14 0.76 18.44
C PRO A 259 1.27 -0.15 18.92
N ALA A 260 2.05 0.31 19.89
CA ALA A 260 3.12 -0.48 20.52
C ALA A 260 2.62 -1.82 21.09
N ALA A 261 1.33 -1.93 21.45
CA ALA A 261 0.78 -3.18 21.95
C ALA A 261 0.67 -4.28 20.89
N LEU A 262 0.59 -3.92 19.60
CA LEU A 262 0.53 -4.84 18.47
C LEU A 262 1.87 -4.94 17.71
N ALA A 263 2.83 -4.07 18.03
CA ALA A 263 4.15 -4.04 17.42
C ALA A 263 5.00 -5.28 17.76
N GLY A 264 6.02 -5.51 16.94
CA GLY A 264 7.03 -6.55 17.16
C GLY A 264 7.24 -7.47 15.96
N LYS A 265 8.51 -7.75 15.66
CA LYS A 265 8.96 -8.59 14.55
C LYS A 265 8.47 -10.04 14.62
N GLU A 266 8.14 -10.53 15.80
CA GLU A 266 7.64 -11.89 16.02
C GLU A 266 6.25 -12.13 15.44
N ARG A 267 5.47 -11.07 15.18
CA ARG A 267 4.06 -11.18 14.78
C ARG A 267 3.28 -12.02 15.80
N GLY A 268 3.54 -11.78 17.08
CA GLY A 268 3.07 -12.60 18.21
C GLY A 268 1.67 -12.27 18.72
N VAL A 269 1.08 -11.12 18.38
CA VAL A 269 -0.29 -10.78 18.78
C VAL A 269 -1.24 -11.07 17.62
N ILE A 270 -2.26 -11.89 17.86
CA ILE A 270 -3.18 -12.40 16.86
C ILE A 270 -4.56 -11.79 17.08
N LEU A 271 -5.11 -11.16 16.05
CA LEU A 271 -6.50 -10.72 16.01
C LEU A 271 -7.37 -11.88 15.54
N ARG A 272 -8.39 -12.21 16.33
CA ARG A 272 -9.42 -13.19 15.97
C ARG A 272 -10.80 -12.55 16.00
N ALA A 273 -11.58 -12.77 14.94
CA ALA A 273 -12.99 -12.42 14.92
C ALA A 273 -13.83 -13.60 14.40
N TYR A 274 -14.98 -13.81 15.03
CA TYR A 274 -15.90 -14.91 14.77
C TYR A 274 -17.28 -14.35 14.48
N TRP A 275 -17.94 -14.90 13.46
CA TRP A 275 -19.32 -14.57 13.09
C TRP A 275 -20.22 -15.77 13.37
N ASP A 276 -21.39 -15.55 13.92
CA ASP A 276 -22.51 -16.50 13.97
C ASP A 276 -22.14 -17.85 14.62
N LYS A 277 -21.41 -17.76 15.74
CA LYS A 277 -20.93 -18.90 16.53
C LYS A 277 -20.10 -19.92 15.72
N ASP A 278 -19.54 -19.50 14.58
CA ASP A 278 -18.57 -20.32 13.83
C ASP A 278 -17.40 -20.69 14.76
N LYS A 279 -17.01 -21.97 14.71
CA LYS A 279 -15.91 -22.50 15.50
C LYS A 279 -14.58 -21.96 14.99
N GLU A 280 -14.50 -21.65 13.70
CA GLU A 280 -13.32 -21.07 13.09
C GLU A 280 -13.43 -19.56 12.92
N PRO A 281 -12.33 -18.82 13.16
CA PRO A 281 -12.34 -17.37 12.97
C PRO A 281 -12.50 -17.01 11.48
N ALA A 282 -13.22 -15.91 11.22
CA ALA A 282 -13.31 -15.27 9.92
C ALA A 282 -12.18 -14.24 9.69
N ILE A 283 -11.62 -13.71 10.77
CA ILE A 283 -10.37 -12.95 10.77
C ILE A 283 -9.38 -13.73 11.62
N LEU A 284 -8.28 -14.17 11.01
CA LEU A 284 -7.17 -14.81 11.72
C LEU A 284 -5.86 -14.26 11.16
N CYS A 285 -5.32 -13.24 11.83
CA CYS A 285 -4.15 -12.51 11.35
C CYS A 285 -3.27 -12.09 12.53
N PRO A 286 -1.93 -12.00 12.36
CA PRO A 286 -1.14 -11.12 13.20
C PRO A 286 -1.77 -9.72 13.19
N ALA A 287 -2.08 -9.20 14.36
CA ALA A 287 -2.84 -7.96 14.51
C ALA A 287 -2.11 -6.78 13.86
N GLY A 288 -0.79 -6.67 14.03
CA GLY A 288 0.02 -5.66 13.34
C GLY A 288 -0.12 -5.73 11.82
N ASP A 289 0.02 -6.92 11.23
CA ASP A 289 -0.10 -7.10 9.77
C ASP A 289 -1.52 -6.77 9.27
N PHE A 290 -2.58 -7.10 10.02
CA PHE A 290 -3.96 -6.71 9.71
C PHE A 290 -4.12 -5.18 9.64
N PHE A 291 -3.46 -4.43 10.52
CA PHE A 291 -3.45 -2.97 10.52
C PHE A 291 -2.33 -2.36 9.67
N GLY A 292 -1.68 -3.15 8.80
CA GLY A 292 -0.69 -2.67 7.85
C GLY A 292 0.66 -2.27 8.47
N TYR A 293 1.13 -3.06 9.44
CA TYR A 293 2.49 -2.95 9.94
C TYR A 293 3.45 -3.56 8.92
N ALA A 294 4.66 -3.05 8.87
CA ALA A 294 5.73 -3.57 8.05
C ALA A 294 6.94 -3.90 8.93
N TRP A 295 7.28 -5.18 8.95
CA TRP A 295 8.36 -5.73 9.77
C TRP A 295 8.26 -5.41 11.27
N GLY A 296 7.03 -5.44 11.80
CA GLY A 296 6.76 -5.23 13.22
C GLY A 296 6.41 -3.80 13.62
N GLU A 297 6.41 -2.84 12.68
CA GLU A 297 6.17 -1.42 12.96
C GLU A 297 5.02 -0.84 12.14
N PRO A 298 4.23 0.13 12.66
CA PRO A 298 3.22 0.82 11.89
C PRO A 298 3.77 1.40 10.57
N ALA A 299 3.08 1.14 9.45
CA ALA A 299 3.55 1.56 8.13
C ALA A 299 2.44 2.06 7.18
N MET A 300 1.17 1.82 7.52
CA MET A 300 0.03 2.10 6.65
C MET A 300 -0.97 3.05 7.30
N LYS A 301 -1.41 4.06 6.55
CA LYS A 301 -2.55 4.92 6.89
C LYS A 301 -3.47 5.04 5.67
N SER A 302 -4.41 4.12 5.51
CA SER A 302 -5.36 4.10 4.38
C SER A 302 -6.72 4.70 4.75
N LEU A 303 -7.71 4.58 3.86
CA LEU A 303 -9.08 5.00 4.13
C LEU A 303 -9.78 4.05 5.10
N LEU A 304 -9.67 2.74 4.90
CA LEU A 304 -10.45 1.74 5.62
C LEU A 304 -9.69 1.06 6.76
N VAL A 305 -8.37 0.92 6.67
CA VAL A 305 -7.58 0.21 7.69
C VAL A 305 -6.17 0.80 7.82
N GLY A 306 -5.62 0.84 9.01
CA GLY A 306 -4.26 1.33 9.21
C GLY A 306 -3.99 1.82 10.63
N THR A 307 -2.95 2.65 10.77
CA THR A 307 -2.59 3.32 12.01
C THR A 307 -2.54 4.84 11.78
N ALA A 308 -3.21 5.59 12.65
CA ALA A 308 -3.16 7.05 12.67
C ALA A 308 -3.01 7.55 14.10
N GLY A 309 -1.96 8.34 14.35
CA GLY A 309 -1.60 8.77 15.71
C GLY A 309 -1.40 7.56 16.63
N SER A 310 -2.15 7.53 17.72
CA SER A 310 -2.11 6.45 18.72
C SER A 310 -3.17 5.36 18.51
N VAL A 311 -3.73 5.23 17.31
CA VAL A 311 -4.87 4.32 17.05
C VAL A 311 -4.62 3.45 15.84
N ASN A 312 -4.74 2.13 16.02
CA ASN A 312 -4.97 1.20 14.91
C ASN A 312 -6.47 1.15 14.64
N TYR A 313 -6.90 1.37 13.39
CA TYR A 313 -8.30 1.44 13.00
C TYR A 313 -8.64 0.50 11.85
N CYS A 314 -9.87 0.00 11.84
CA CYS A 314 -10.47 -0.69 10.71
C CYS A 314 -11.95 -0.33 10.61
N TYR A 315 -12.38 0.14 9.44
CA TYR A 315 -13.73 0.57 9.10
C TYR A 315 -14.37 -0.29 8.03
N PHE A 316 -13.78 -1.42 7.62
CA PHE A 316 -14.50 -2.39 6.79
C PHE A 316 -15.78 -2.82 7.51
N PRO A 317 -16.98 -2.60 6.95
CA PRO A 317 -18.21 -3.05 7.60
C PRO A 317 -18.29 -4.58 7.59
N MET A 318 -18.53 -5.19 8.75
CA MET A 318 -18.52 -6.64 8.95
C MET A 318 -19.90 -7.10 9.40
N PRO A 319 -20.84 -7.39 8.48
CA PRO A 319 -22.18 -7.82 8.84
C PRO A 319 -22.23 -9.31 9.18
N PHE A 320 -23.08 -9.66 10.14
CA PHE A 320 -23.29 -11.01 10.65
C PHE A 320 -24.78 -11.22 11.01
N ASP A 321 -25.19 -12.48 11.14
CA ASP A 321 -26.61 -12.87 11.20
C ASP A 321 -27.13 -13.12 12.62
N GLU A 322 -26.29 -13.54 13.55
CA GLU A 322 -26.65 -14.03 14.88
C GLU A 322 -25.73 -13.46 15.97
N SER A 323 -24.41 -13.53 15.79
CA SER A 323 -23.46 -13.13 16.83
C SER A 323 -22.10 -12.69 16.28
N ALA A 324 -21.37 -11.92 17.08
CA ALA A 324 -19.99 -11.57 16.79
C ALA A 324 -19.15 -11.64 18.07
N ARG A 325 -17.92 -12.14 17.94
CA ARG A 325 -16.89 -12.13 18.99
C ARG A 325 -15.56 -11.66 18.41
N ILE A 326 -14.90 -10.73 19.09
CA ILE A 326 -13.56 -10.23 18.73
C ILE A 326 -12.64 -10.40 19.93
N GLU A 327 -11.45 -10.93 19.69
CA GLU A 327 -10.46 -11.20 20.73
C GLU A 327 -9.02 -11.05 20.23
N LEU A 328 -8.09 -10.87 21.18
CA LEU A 328 -6.66 -10.92 20.94
C LEU A 328 -6.08 -12.16 21.63
N LEU A 329 -5.16 -12.83 20.94
CA LEU A 329 -4.31 -13.87 21.51
C LEU A 329 -2.86 -13.37 21.47
N SER A 330 -2.11 -13.53 22.57
CA SER A 330 -0.67 -13.28 22.57
C SER A 330 0.10 -14.59 22.58
N GLU A 331 0.84 -14.83 21.51
CA GLU A 331 1.83 -15.90 21.36
C GLU A 331 3.26 -15.35 21.55
N ARG A 332 3.40 -14.18 22.20
CA ARG A 332 4.72 -13.64 22.55
C ARG A 332 5.35 -14.51 23.64
N ASP A 333 6.67 -14.59 23.59
CA ASP A 333 7.50 -15.22 24.60
C ASP A 333 8.14 -14.14 25.48
N THR A 334 7.33 -13.50 26.32
CA THR A 334 7.77 -12.45 27.25
C THR A 334 6.84 -12.35 28.45
N ASP A 335 7.42 -12.11 29.63
CA ASP A 335 6.68 -11.87 30.87
C ASP A 335 6.05 -10.46 30.93
N THR A 336 6.33 -9.60 29.94
CA THR A 336 5.83 -8.23 29.93
C THR A 336 4.34 -8.21 29.54
N GLU A 337 3.49 -7.85 30.50
CA GLU A 337 2.08 -7.58 30.22
C GLU A 337 1.92 -6.26 29.45
N VAL A 338 1.09 -6.27 28.41
CA VAL A 338 0.81 -5.05 27.64
C VAL A 338 -0.63 -4.62 27.83
N ALA A 339 -0.83 -3.38 28.26
CA ALA A 339 -2.16 -2.78 28.34
C ALA A 339 -2.71 -2.51 26.95
N VAL A 340 -3.95 -2.94 26.70
CA VAL A 340 -4.68 -2.72 25.46
C VAL A 340 -6.02 -2.07 25.78
N GLU A 341 -6.31 -0.97 25.08
CA GLU A 341 -7.65 -0.39 25.02
C GLU A 341 -8.21 -0.63 23.63
N ALA A 342 -9.41 -1.22 23.57
CA ALA A 342 -10.14 -1.39 22.33
C ALA A 342 -11.49 -0.68 22.38
N GLU A 343 -11.89 -0.08 21.28
CA GLU A 343 -13.24 0.46 21.07
C GLU A 343 -13.83 -0.20 19.82
N ILE A 344 -14.92 -0.93 19.98
CA ILE A 344 -15.65 -1.59 18.90
C ILE A 344 -16.93 -0.81 18.63
N LEU A 345 -17.11 -0.41 17.37
CA LEU A 345 -18.28 0.32 16.90
C LEU A 345 -19.24 -0.69 16.27
N PHE A 346 -20.40 -0.88 16.87
CA PHE A 346 -21.41 -1.83 16.47
C PHE A 346 -22.70 -1.12 16.03
N ALA A 347 -23.25 -1.51 14.88
CA ALA A 347 -24.57 -1.07 14.45
C ALA A 347 -25.54 -2.25 14.44
N PRO A 348 -26.70 -2.18 15.13
CA PRO A 348 -27.72 -3.23 15.14
C PRO A 348 -28.54 -3.24 13.84
N VAL A 349 -27.84 -3.32 12.71
CA VAL A 349 -28.42 -3.42 11.37
C VAL A 349 -27.97 -4.75 10.77
N ALA A 350 -28.89 -5.71 10.74
CA ALA A 350 -28.63 -7.07 10.28
C ALA A 350 -28.06 -7.11 8.85
N ARG A 351 -27.37 -8.21 8.53
CA ARG A 351 -26.93 -8.51 7.18
C ARG A 351 -28.13 -8.71 6.25
N LYS A 352 -28.04 -8.21 5.02
CA LYS A 352 -29.02 -8.48 3.97
C LYS A 352 -28.65 -9.76 3.22
N LYS A 353 -29.64 -10.40 2.59
CA LYS A 353 -29.42 -11.63 1.78
C LYS A 353 -28.40 -11.45 0.66
N ASN A 354 -28.25 -10.24 0.12
CA ASN A 354 -27.30 -9.90 -0.94
C ASN A 354 -25.98 -9.31 -0.42
N GLU A 355 -25.69 -9.41 0.87
CA GLU A 355 -24.41 -9.03 1.47
C GLU A 355 -23.58 -10.27 1.81
N GLY A 356 -22.25 -10.21 1.61
CA GLY A 356 -21.30 -11.19 2.11
C GLY A 356 -20.86 -10.90 3.54
N LYS A 357 -20.29 -11.90 4.22
CA LYS A 357 -19.57 -11.72 5.49
C LYS A 357 -18.13 -11.32 5.20
N PHE A 358 -17.54 -10.53 6.09
CA PHE A 358 -16.16 -10.06 5.94
C PHE A 358 -15.17 -11.12 6.42
N TYR A 359 -14.09 -11.32 5.67
CA TYR A 359 -12.99 -12.20 6.01
C TYR A 359 -11.66 -11.48 5.81
N ALA A 360 -10.66 -11.86 6.62
CA ALA A 360 -9.28 -11.45 6.44
C ALA A 360 -8.36 -12.66 6.60
N ILE A 361 -7.58 -12.93 5.56
CA ILE A 361 -6.73 -14.12 5.45
C ILE A 361 -5.29 -13.67 5.41
N TRP A 362 -4.49 -14.09 6.39
CA TRP A 362 -3.04 -13.89 6.38
C TRP A 362 -2.35 -15.13 5.80
N ARG A 363 -1.38 -14.92 4.92
CA ARG A 363 -0.54 -15.99 4.34
C ARG A 363 0.92 -15.59 4.35
N ARG A 364 1.80 -16.58 4.42
CA ARG A 364 3.25 -16.44 4.27
C ARG A 364 3.83 -17.63 3.53
N GLU A 365 4.76 -17.36 2.63
CA GLU A 365 5.63 -18.33 1.99
C GLU A 365 7.07 -17.92 2.28
N ASN A 366 7.77 -18.74 3.06
CA ASN A 366 9.14 -18.46 3.49
C ASN A 366 9.94 -19.78 3.56
N PRO A 367 10.73 -20.11 2.52
CA PRO A 367 10.86 -19.36 1.27
C PRO A 367 9.63 -19.51 0.35
N THR A 368 9.49 -18.62 -0.63
CA THR A 368 8.65 -18.81 -1.83
C THR A 368 9.12 -20.05 -2.60
N THR A 369 8.28 -20.55 -3.51
CA THR A 369 8.62 -21.75 -4.31
C THR A 369 9.04 -21.35 -5.72
N LYS A 370 10.18 -21.87 -6.20
CA LYS A 370 10.62 -21.60 -7.57
C LYS A 370 9.60 -22.07 -8.61
N GLY A 371 9.38 -21.26 -9.65
CA GLY A 371 8.43 -21.58 -10.72
C GLY A 371 6.96 -21.46 -10.33
N ILE A 372 6.64 -21.11 -9.07
CA ILE A 372 5.27 -21.00 -8.57
C ILE A 372 5.10 -19.61 -7.93
N PRO A 373 4.16 -18.78 -8.41
CA PRO A 373 3.94 -17.46 -7.85
C PRO A 373 3.37 -17.52 -6.43
N PHE A 374 3.59 -16.47 -5.65
CA PHE A 374 3.02 -16.34 -4.31
C PHE A 374 1.50 -16.25 -4.40
N LYS A 375 0.79 -17.06 -3.59
CA LYS A 375 -0.67 -17.10 -3.61
C LYS A 375 -1.27 -16.27 -2.48
N PHE A 376 -1.96 -15.18 -2.83
CA PHE A 376 -2.77 -14.39 -1.88
C PHE A 376 -4.03 -15.14 -1.45
N ILE A 377 -4.75 -15.73 -2.40
CA ILE A 377 -5.96 -16.51 -2.15
C ILE A 377 -6.30 -17.41 -3.33
N GLU A 378 -6.86 -18.58 -3.03
CA GLU A 378 -7.60 -19.42 -3.98
C GLU A 378 -8.86 -19.91 -3.28
N THR A 379 -10.04 -19.51 -3.77
CA THR A 379 -11.31 -19.88 -3.14
C THR A 379 -12.41 -20.10 -4.16
N LYS A 380 -13.39 -20.92 -3.80
CA LYS A 380 -14.65 -21.10 -4.53
C LYS A 380 -15.81 -20.39 -3.83
N GLY A 381 -16.92 -20.21 -4.53
CA GLY A 381 -18.13 -19.55 -4.04
C GLY A 381 -18.40 -18.22 -4.73
N ARG A 382 -19.18 -17.36 -4.07
CA ARG A 382 -19.53 -16.01 -4.54
C ARG A 382 -19.02 -14.97 -3.55
N GLY A 383 -18.34 -13.96 -4.04
CA GLY A 383 -17.77 -12.90 -3.22
C GLY A 383 -17.02 -11.86 -4.03
N HIS A 384 -16.23 -11.05 -3.34
CA HIS A 384 -15.34 -10.08 -3.97
C HIS A 384 -14.16 -9.72 -3.06
N LEU A 385 -12.97 -9.60 -3.65
CA LEU A 385 -11.77 -9.12 -2.93
C LEU A 385 -11.81 -7.59 -2.83
N VAL A 386 -11.49 -7.06 -1.65
CA VAL A 386 -11.56 -5.63 -1.33
C VAL A 386 -10.25 -5.02 -0.85
N GLY A 387 -9.19 -5.81 -0.75
CA GLY A 387 -7.86 -5.27 -0.56
C GLY A 387 -6.78 -6.29 -0.25
N PHE A 388 -5.55 -5.80 -0.34
CA PHE A 388 -4.32 -6.57 -0.14
C PHE A 388 -3.31 -5.73 0.63
N ILE A 389 -2.55 -6.39 1.48
CA ILE A 389 -1.31 -5.88 2.10
C ILE A 389 -0.24 -6.92 1.80
N GLN A 390 0.93 -6.51 1.34
CA GLN A 390 2.07 -7.40 1.06
C GLN A 390 3.34 -6.83 1.70
N GLN A 391 4.08 -7.71 2.35
CA GLN A 391 5.46 -7.49 2.76
C GLN A 391 6.32 -8.55 2.06
N SER A 392 7.42 -8.09 1.47
CA SER A 392 8.35 -8.91 0.72
C SER A 392 9.76 -8.68 1.24
N GLN A 393 10.51 -9.76 1.38
CA GLN A 393 11.88 -9.72 1.83
C GLN A 393 12.77 -10.72 1.08
N GLY A 394 13.95 -10.27 0.63
CA GLY A 394 15.02 -11.12 0.12
C GLY A 394 15.91 -11.67 1.25
N PHE A 395 16.61 -12.77 0.97
CA PHE A 395 17.57 -13.37 1.90
C PHE A 395 18.98 -12.80 1.80
N GLU A 396 19.22 -11.91 0.83
CA GLU A 396 20.51 -11.27 0.59
C GLU A 396 20.39 -9.74 0.62
N SER A 397 21.41 -9.09 1.17
CA SER A 397 21.46 -7.64 1.27
C SER A 397 21.48 -7.00 -0.12
N GLY A 398 20.61 -6.00 -0.34
CA GLY A 398 20.57 -5.24 -1.58
C GLY A 398 19.73 -5.85 -2.70
N ASN A 399 19.27 -7.11 -2.55
CA ASN A 399 18.46 -7.77 -3.56
C ASN A 399 16.97 -7.45 -3.35
N THR A 400 16.36 -6.80 -4.33
CA THR A 400 14.92 -6.45 -4.34
C THR A 400 14.23 -6.78 -5.67
N LEU A 401 14.92 -7.47 -6.59
CA LEU A 401 14.37 -7.82 -7.92
C LEU A 401 13.14 -8.72 -7.86
N PHE A 402 12.90 -9.35 -6.70
CA PHE A 402 11.67 -10.09 -6.45
C PHE A 402 10.41 -9.22 -6.63
N PHE A 403 10.52 -7.90 -6.46
CA PHE A 403 9.40 -6.97 -6.52
C PHE A 403 9.07 -6.47 -7.93
N GLU A 404 9.75 -6.98 -8.97
CA GLU A 404 9.32 -6.82 -10.37
C GLU A 404 8.12 -7.72 -10.72
N GLY A 405 7.76 -8.69 -9.88
CA GLY A 405 6.82 -9.72 -10.26
C GLY A 405 5.39 -9.22 -10.48
N ASP A 406 4.74 -9.75 -11.52
CA ASP A 406 3.40 -9.37 -11.93
C ASP A 406 2.30 -9.98 -11.05
N ASP A 407 1.25 -9.19 -10.78
CA ASP A 407 0.02 -9.72 -10.20
C ASP A 407 -0.84 -10.39 -11.27
N GLN A 408 -1.48 -11.50 -10.93
CA GLN A 408 -2.37 -12.22 -11.84
C GLN A 408 -3.64 -12.64 -11.12
N THR A 409 -4.79 -12.44 -11.76
CA THR A 409 -6.09 -12.85 -11.24
C THR A 409 -6.85 -13.71 -12.23
N LYS A 410 -7.17 -14.93 -11.82
CA LYS A 410 -8.20 -15.75 -12.48
C LYS A 410 -9.52 -15.59 -11.77
N ILE A 411 -10.55 -15.13 -12.47
CA ILE A 411 -11.92 -15.00 -11.97
C ILE A 411 -12.80 -15.98 -12.72
N ASP A 412 -13.53 -16.81 -11.99
CA ASP A 412 -14.44 -17.83 -12.51
C ASP A 412 -13.84 -18.76 -13.58
N GLY A 413 -12.51 -18.96 -13.52
CA GLY A 413 -11.73 -19.84 -14.39
C GLY A 413 -10.92 -19.11 -15.47
N GLU A 414 -11.15 -17.81 -15.69
CA GLU A 414 -10.50 -17.03 -16.75
C GLU A 414 -9.45 -16.07 -16.19
N LEU A 415 -8.27 -16.01 -16.81
CA LEU A 415 -7.28 -14.96 -16.52
C LEU A 415 -7.77 -13.64 -17.10
N VAL A 416 -8.20 -12.73 -16.24
CA VAL A 416 -8.84 -11.46 -16.63
C VAL A 416 -8.07 -10.23 -16.16
N ILE A 417 -7.08 -10.41 -15.29
CA ILE A 417 -6.19 -9.36 -14.80
C ILE A 417 -4.76 -9.89 -14.85
N HIS A 418 -3.88 -9.12 -15.49
CA HIS A 418 -2.44 -9.30 -15.50
C HIS A 418 -1.77 -7.95 -15.26
N GLY A 419 -0.92 -7.89 -14.25
CA GLY A 419 -0.13 -6.73 -13.84
C GLY A 419 1.07 -6.50 -14.74
N THR A 420 1.98 -5.66 -14.25
CA THR A 420 3.22 -5.22 -14.93
C THR A 420 4.40 -5.03 -13.98
N GLY A 421 4.20 -5.35 -12.70
CA GLY A 421 5.14 -5.12 -11.60
C GLY A 421 4.45 -5.18 -10.23
N SER A 422 5.18 -5.53 -9.16
CA SER A 422 4.57 -5.56 -7.83
C SER A 422 4.31 -4.17 -7.28
N GLU A 423 5.20 -3.20 -7.51
CA GLU A 423 4.94 -1.81 -7.14
C GLU A 423 3.79 -1.22 -7.95
N ASP A 424 3.66 -1.62 -9.22
CA ASP A 424 2.63 -1.15 -10.15
C ASP A 424 1.23 -1.52 -9.68
N PHE A 425 1.07 -2.75 -9.19
CA PHE A 425 -0.15 -3.24 -8.56
C PHE A 425 -0.63 -2.32 -7.43
N TYR A 426 0.31 -1.71 -6.68
CA TYR A 426 0.07 -0.79 -5.56
C TYR A 426 0.06 0.70 -5.93
N ASN A 427 -0.08 1.02 -7.21
CA ASN A 427 0.05 2.36 -7.79
C ASN A 427 1.42 3.04 -7.58
N GLY A 428 2.45 2.25 -7.33
CA GLY A 428 3.83 2.69 -7.32
C GLY A 428 4.40 2.88 -8.71
N GLY A 429 5.71 2.87 -8.77
CA GLY A 429 6.47 2.79 -10.02
C GLY A 429 7.94 3.02 -9.74
N TRP A 430 8.81 2.31 -10.46
CA TRP A 430 10.25 2.56 -10.46
C TRP A 430 10.85 2.57 -9.05
N TYR A 431 10.84 1.41 -8.39
CA TYR A 431 11.51 1.29 -7.10
C TYR A 431 13.03 1.47 -7.22
N ASP A 432 13.69 1.73 -6.09
CA ASP A 432 15.12 2.07 -6.01
C ASP A 432 15.56 3.41 -6.66
N VAL A 433 14.62 4.27 -7.03
CA VAL A 433 14.90 5.61 -7.56
C VAL A 433 14.45 6.68 -6.56
N PRO A 434 15.28 7.67 -6.20
CA PRO A 434 14.89 8.74 -5.29
C PRO A 434 13.62 9.49 -5.71
N GLY A 435 12.73 9.77 -4.76
CA GLY A 435 11.45 10.47 -4.94
C GLY A 435 10.28 9.59 -5.39
N ARG A 436 10.48 8.27 -5.50
CA ARG A 436 9.53 7.25 -5.95
C ARG A 436 9.19 6.26 -4.82
N TRP A 437 9.35 4.95 -5.02
CA TRP A 437 8.93 3.88 -4.08
C TRP A 437 9.85 3.69 -2.85
N GLU A 438 10.90 4.51 -2.69
CA GLU A 438 11.98 4.31 -1.72
C GLU A 438 11.65 4.69 -0.27
N THR A 439 10.45 5.20 0.02
CA THR A 439 10.03 5.59 1.38
C THR A 439 8.59 5.21 1.70
N ARG A 440 8.29 5.11 3.00
CA ARG A 440 6.92 4.92 3.50
C ARG A 440 6.03 6.05 3.01
N ARG A 441 4.96 5.70 2.29
CA ARG A 441 4.02 6.68 1.74
C ARG A 441 2.64 6.08 1.64
N SER A 442 1.68 6.73 2.30
CA SER A 442 0.29 6.28 2.32
C SER A 442 -0.63 7.22 1.54
N PHE A 443 -1.49 6.63 0.72
CA PHE A 443 -2.62 7.27 0.05
C PHE A 443 -3.94 6.60 0.52
N PRO A 444 -5.11 7.20 0.24
CA PRO A 444 -6.39 6.65 0.71
C PRO A 444 -6.60 5.18 0.34
N LEU A 445 -6.23 4.76 -0.88
CA LEU A 445 -6.47 3.40 -1.38
C LEU A 445 -5.23 2.60 -1.73
N SER A 446 -4.02 3.16 -1.64
CA SER A 446 -2.79 2.40 -1.86
C SER A 446 -1.58 3.05 -1.20
N GLY A 447 -0.43 2.39 -1.20
CA GLY A 447 0.81 3.01 -0.72
C GLY A 447 1.98 2.05 -0.56
N CYS A 448 3.16 2.62 -0.31
CA CYS A 448 4.40 1.91 0.00
C CYS A 448 4.54 1.78 1.52
N LEU A 449 4.70 0.53 1.99
CA LEU A 449 4.92 0.19 3.41
C LEU A 449 6.36 0.46 3.86
N GLY A 450 7.24 0.77 2.92
CA GLY A 450 8.64 1.09 3.12
C GLY A 450 9.52 0.36 2.11
N TYR A 451 10.74 0.86 1.97
CA TYR A 451 11.76 0.27 1.12
C TYR A 451 13.11 0.38 1.83
N LYS A 452 13.66 -0.75 2.25
CA LYS A 452 14.96 -0.86 2.90
C LYS A 452 15.85 -1.76 2.04
N LYS A 453 16.42 -1.20 0.97
CA LYS A 453 17.26 -1.96 0.01
C LYS A 453 18.36 -2.79 0.68
N HIS A 454 19.10 -2.21 1.61
CA HIS A 454 20.17 -2.89 2.34
C HIS A 454 19.68 -4.12 3.13
N LEU A 455 18.39 -4.16 3.51
CA LEU A 455 17.78 -5.34 4.14
C LEU A 455 17.00 -6.23 3.16
N GLY A 456 16.97 -5.86 1.87
CA GLY A 456 16.17 -6.54 0.86
C GLY A 456 14.67 -6.49 1.17
N ARG A 457 14.16 -5.41 1.75
CA ARG A 457 12.79 -5.33 2.30
C ARG A 457 11.94 -4.29 1.58
N THR A 458 10.78 -4.67 1.05
CA THR A 458 9.76 -3.73 0.58
C THR A 458 8.34 -4.29 0.70
N GLY A 459 7.32 -3.50 0.39
CA GLY A 459 5.93 -3.92 0.45
C GLY A 459 4.97 -2.81 0.12
N GLY A 460 3.72 -3.18 -0.17
CA GLY A 460 2.67 -2.25 -0.53
C GLY A 460 1.30 -2.68 -0.03
N TYR A 461 0.33 -1.79 -0.16
CA TYR A 461 -1.07 -2.11 0.06
C TYR A 461 -1.94 -1.50 -1.02
N ARG A 462 -3.09 -2.13 -1.28
CA ARG A 462 -4.15 -1.58 -2.13
C ARG A 462 -5.52 -1.99 -1.60
N ILE A 463 -6.42 -1.04 -1.50
CA ILE A 463 -7.83 -1.19 -1.13
C ILE A 463 -8.65 -1.01 -2.40
N LEU A 464 -9.55 -1.95 -2.66
CA LEU A 464 -10.40 -1.98 -3.84
C LEU A 464 -11.82 -1.57 -3.46
N LEU A 465 -12.36 -0.54 -4.11
CA LEU A 465 -13.72 -0.05 -3.86
C LEU A 465 -14.65 -0.43 -5.02
N GLY A 466 -14.65 0.40 -6.07
CA GLY A 466 -15.37 0.14 -7.32
C GLY A 466 -14.68 -0.93 -8.17
N ASP A 467 -13.34 -0.99 -8.12
CA ASP A 467 -12.50 -1.98 -8.80
C ASP A 467 -12.30 -3.28 -8.00
N ALA A 468 -13.24 -3.63 -7.11
CA ALA A 468 -13.21 -4.88 -6.35
C ALA A 468 -13.30 -6.11 -7.28
N TYR A 469 -12.53 -7.16 -6.98
CA TYR A 469 -12.47 -8.36 -7.83
C TYR A 469 -13.62 -9.30 -7.47
N SER A 470 -14.76 -9.10 -8.12
CA SER A 470 -15.98 -9.88 -7.92
C SER A 470 -15.95 -11.21 -8.68
N TYR A 471 -16.44 -12.25 -8.03
CA TYR A 471 -16.47 -13.62 -8.56
C TYR A 471 -17.77 -14.32 -8.15
N SER A 472 -18.27 -15.19 -9.02
CA SER A 472 -19.52 -15.93 -8.79
C SER A 472 -19.32 -17.42 -8.55
N LYS A 473 -18.16 -17.97 -8.94
CA LYS A 473 -17.79 -19.37 -8.82
C LYS A 473 -16.45 -19.58 -8.12
N SER A 474 -15.42 -18.81 -8.48
CA SER A 474 -14.07 -18.96 -7.93
C SER A 474 -13.16 -17.78 -8.21
N ILE A 475 -12.13 -17.60 -7.39
CA ILE A 475 -11.05 -16.65 -7.65
C ILE A 475 -9.70 -17.24 -7.24
N LEU A 476 -8.68 -16.95 -8.04
CA LEU A 476 -7.27 -17.19 -7.73
C LEU A 476 -6.52 -15.86 -7.96
N GLN A 477 -5.94 -15.31 -6.89
CA GLN A 477 -5.03 -14.16 -6.95
C GLN A 477 -3.62 -14.60 -6.59
N THR A 478 -2.68 -14.31 -7.48
CA THR A 478 -1.25 -14.56 -7.28
C THR A 478 -0.43 -13.31 -7.58
N ILE A 479 0.83 -13.33 -7.17
CA ILE A 479 1.84 -12.36 -7.60
C ILE A 479 3.17 -13.06 -7.76
N GLU A 480 3.90 -12.71 -8.81
CA GLU A 480 5.22 -13.28 -9.04
C GLU A 480 6.25 -12.72 -8.04
N HIS A 481 7.37 -13.42 -7.90
CA HIS A 481 8.43 -13.06 -6.95
C HIS A 481 9.82 -13.03 -7.60
N ALA A 482 9.85 -12.75 -8.90
CA ALA A 482 11.03 -12.47 -9.72
C ALA A 482 10.59 -11.70 -10.97
N PRO A 483 11.51 -11.08 -11.75
CA PRO A 483 11.15 -10.44 -13.02
C PRO A 483 10.57 -11.42 -14.05
N THR A 484 10.99 -12.69 -14.00
CA THR A 484 10.45 -13.75 -14.85
C THR A 484 10.52 -15.09 -14.12
N GLY A 485 9.61 -16.00 -14.44
CA GLY A 485 9.73 -17.42 -14.11
C GLY A 485 9.67 -17.78 -12.63
N ASN A 486 9.51 -16.81 -11.72
CA ASN A 486 9.49 -17.03 -10.28
C ASN A 486 10.78 -17.72 -9.77
N ASP A 487 11.94 -17.33 -10.28
CA ASP A 487 13.21 -18.05 -10.03
C ASP A 487 13.96 -17.67 -8.74
N LEU A 488 13.55 -16.57 -8.10
CA LEU A 488 14.14 -16.09 -6.84
C LEU A 488 13.44 -16.74 -5.64
N LEU A 489 14.20 -16.99 -4.57
CA LEU A 489 13.64 -17.44 -3.29
C LEU A 489 13.57 -16.25 -2.35
N ASN A 490 12.39 -15.98 -1.81
CA ASN A 490 12.13 -14.81 -0.96
C ASN A 490 11.19 -15.16 0.19
N ASP A 491 10.99 -14.23 1.11
CA ASP A 491 9.99 -14.28 2.18
C ASP A 491 8.84 -13.33 1.83
N TYR A 492 7.71 -13.88 1.43
CA TYR A 492 6.50 -13.11 1.11
C TYR A 492 5.44 -13.40 2.15
N CYS A 493 4.82 -12.35 2.70
CA CYS A 493 3.59 -12.48 3.47
C CYS A 493 2.60 -11.40 3.13
N GLY A 494 1.32 -11.68 3.33
CA GLY A 494 0.27 -10.71 3.04
C GLY A 494 -1.05 -11.00 3.72
N VAL A 495 -1.90 -9.97 3.73
CA VAL A 495 -3.29 -10.04 4.20
C VAL A 495 -4.20 -9.78 3.01
N THR A 496 -5.16 -10.68 2.79
CA THR A 496 -6.22 -10.53 1.80
C THR A 496 -7.53 -10.23 2.50
N PHE A 497 -8.19 -9.13 2.13
CA PHE A 497 -9.52 -8.75 2.62
C PHE A 497 -10.59 -9.08 1.59
N LEU A 498 -11.69 -9.70 2.01
CA LEU A 498 -12.77 -10.06 1.11
C LEU A 498 -14.13 -10.10 1.79
N TYR A 499 -15.18 -9.98 0.97
CA TYR A 499 -16.53 -10.38 1.33
C TYR A 499 -16.87 -11.69 0.62
N SER A 500 -17.45 -12.64 1.35
CA SER A 500 -17.85 -13.92 0.81
C SER A 500 -19.22 -14.33 1.32
N LYS A 501 -20.02 -14.99 0.47
CA LYS A 501 -21.34 -15.52 0.84
C LYS A 501 -21.21 -16.63 1.88
N GLU A 502 -20.33 -17.57 1.58
CA GLU A 502 -19.99 -18.69 2.44
C GLU A 502 -18.54 -18.54 2.91
N ARG A 503 -18.12 -19.30 3.92
CA ARG A 503 -16.71 -19.34 4.35
C ARG A 503 -15.82 -19.64 3.14
N PRO A 504 -14.75 -18.84 2.89
CA PRO A 504 -13.81 -19.14 1.82
C PRO A 504 -13.22 -20.55 1.96
N THR A 505 -13.01 -21.23 0.84
CA THR A 505 -12.60 -22.65 0.83
C THR A 505 -11.10 -22.85 1.07
N CYS A 506 -10.31 -21.77 1.09
CA CYS A 506 -8.90 -21.84 1.46
C CYS A 506 -8.73 -22.04 2.97
N GLU A 507 -7.62 -22.64 3.38
CA GLU A 507 -7.28 -22.82 4.79
C GLU A 507 -6.93 -21.48 5.47
N PHE A 508 -7.47 -21.27 6.68
CA PHE A 508 -7.13 -20.16 7.56
C PHE A 508 -6.18 -20.69 8.63
N LYS A 509 -4.88 -20.67 8.35
CA LYS A 509 -3.87 -21.22 9.26
C LYS A 509 -2.69 -20.29 9.40
N LEU A 510 -2.30 -20.07 10.65
CA LEU A 510 -1.06 -19.40 10.98
C LEU A 510 0.02 -20.45 11.25
N PRO A 511 1.22 -20.31 10.66
CA PRO A 511 2.41 -21.02 11.13
C PRO A 511 2.68 -20.67 12.61
N PRO A 512 3.44 -21.52 13.33
CA PRO A 512 3.93 -21.20 14.66
C PRO A 512 4.63 -19.84 14.69
N VAL A 513 4.59 -19.13 15.83
CA VAL A 513 5.16 -17.78 15.97
C VAL A 513 6.62 -17.68 15.50
N THR A 514 7.44 -18.70 15.78
CA THR A 514 8.84 -18.79 15.34
C THR A 514 9.00 -18.81 13.82
N LYS A 515 7.99 -19.30 13.09
CA LYS A 515 7.91 -19.30 11.62
C LYS A 515 7.18 -18.08 11.07
N ARG A 516 6.81 -17.10 11.90
CA ARG A 516 6.24 -15.80 11.49
C ARG A 516 7.18 -14.63 11.74
N LYS A 517 8.27 -14.81 12.50
CA LYS A 517 9.28 -13.78 12.75
C LYS A 517 9.84 -13.18 11.46
N VAL A 518 10.03 -11.86 11.47
CA VAL A 518 10.81 -11.12 10.46
C VAL A 518 12.26 -11.59 10.48
N ILE A 519 12.84 -11.85 9.31
CA ILE A 519 14.22 -12.34 9.23
C ILE A 519 15.18 -11.16 9.26
N ASP A 520 16.01 -11.04 10.29
CA ASP A 520 17.08 -10.06 10.33
C ASP A 520 18.34 -10.64 9.65
N LEU A 521 18.91 -9.91 8.68
CA LEU A 521 20.11 -10.35 7.95
C LEU A 521 21.34 -10.22 8.85
N ASN A 522 22.13 -11.28 8.96
CA ASN A 522 23.39 -11.24 9.72
C ASN A 522 24.44 -10.36 9.04
N ARG A 523 24.47 -10.35 7.70
CA ARG A 523 25.42 -9.57 6.90
C ARG A 523 24.70 -8.54 6.05
N VAL A 524 24.98 -7.26 6.30
CA VAL A 524 24.37 -6.12 5.61
C VAL A 524 25.43 -5.36 4.84
N VAL A 525 25.16 -5.08 3.56
CA VAL A 525 26.06 -4.40 2.65
C VAL A 525 25.46 -3.07 2.21
N PHE A 526 26.24 -2.02 2.36
CA PHE A 526 25.89 -0.66 1.96
C PHE A 526 26.76 -0.25 0.78
N ALA A 527 26.16 -0.20 -0.42
CA ALA A 527 26.83 0.21 -1.65
C ALA A 527 27.01 1.75 -1.72
N THR A 528 28.20 2.23 -1.37
CA THR A 528 28.49 3.68 -1.21
C THR A 528 28.40 4.48 -2.50
N TRP A 529 28.42 3.82 -3.67
CA TRP A 529 28.32 4.46 -4.97
C TRP A 529 26.88 4.74 -5.42
N TRP A 530 25.85 4.21 -4.74
CA TRP A 530 24.45 4.38 -5.13
C TRP A 530 23.69 5.34 -4.21
N ASN A 531 22.99 4.80 -3.20
CA ASN A 531 21.99 5.50 -2.39
C ASN A 531 22.25 5.42 -0.86
N VAL A 532 23.46 5.05 -0.44
CA VAL A 532 23.83 5.08 0.99
C VAL A 532 23.95 6.55 1.43
N PRO A 533 23.19 7.00 2.45
CA PRO A 533 23.27 8.40 2.89
C PRO A 533 24.62 8.72 3.52
N ILE A 534 25.18 9.86 3.14
CA ILE A 534 26.38 10.45 3.76
C ILE A 534 25.89 11.41 4.84
N TYR A 535 26.25 11.13 6.10
CA TYR A 535 25.87 11.97 7.24
C TYR A 535 26.67 13.27 7.26
N ALA A 536 27.98 13.17 7.09
CA ALA A 536 28.91 14.29 7.07
C ALA A 536 30.22 13.89 6.40
N PHE A 537 30.98 14.85 5.88
CA PHE A 537 32.35 14.65 5.40
C PHE A 537 33.11 15.98 5.48
N SER A 538 34.45 15.93 5.48
CA SER A 538 35.29 17.12 5.40
C SER A 538 35.06 17.85 4.08
N TYR A 539 34.81 19.16 4.11
CA TYR A 539 34.57 19.98 2.91
C TYR A 539 35.81 20.74 2.43
N ARG A 540 36.67 21.15 3.36
CA ARG A 540 37.85 21.97 3.06
C ARG A 540 38.98 21.08 2.61
N ASP A 541 39.70 21.47 1.55
CA ASP A 541 40.86 20.74 1.04
C ASP A 541 40.56 19.27 0.68
N THR A 542 39.29 18.97 0.38
CA THR A 542 38.80 17.66 -0.04
C THR A 542 38.04 17.70 -1.36
N THR A 543 37.87 16.53 -1.96
CA THR A 543 37.01 16.32 -3.11
C THR A 543 36.30 14.98 -2.96
N LEU A 544 35.00 14.95 -3.21
CA LEU A 544 34.16 13.76 -3.14
C LEU A 544 33.51 13.50 -4.49
N THR A 545 33.80 12.34 -5.10
CA THR A 545 33.36 12.00 -6.47
C THR A 545 32.88 10.56 -6.56
N LYS A 546 31.94 10.28 -7.47
CA LYS A 546 31.60 8.90 -7.88
C LYS A 546 32.44 8.55 -9.10
N ASN A 547 33.17 7.44 -9.03
CA ASN A 547 34.02 6.95 -10.11
C ASN A 547 33.68 5.49 -10.43
N GLY A 548 34.18 5.01 -11.57
CA GLY A 548 34.04 3.62 -12.00
C GLY A 548 35.26 3.15 -12.77
N GLU A 549 35.64 1.89 -12.55
CA GLU A 549 36.77 1.22 -13.18
C GLU A 549 36.40 -0.22 -13.51
N LYS A 550 37.11 -0.83 -14.47
CA LYS A 550 36.91 -2.25 -14.81
C LYS A 550 37.92 -3.13 -14.09
N TYR A 551 37.41 -4.18 -13.44
CA TYR A 551 38.19 -5.24 -12.83
C TYR A 551 37.62 -6.58 -13.29
N ASP A 552 38.46 -7.45 -13.86
CA ASP A 552 38.06 -8.76 -14.40
C ASP A 552 36.86 -8.66 -15.36
N GLY A 553 36.87 -7.63 -16.20
CA GLY A 553 35.79 -7.35 -17.16
C GLY A 553 34.50 -6.78 -16.56
N LYS A 554 34.40 -6.64 -15.24
CA LYS A 554 33.23 -6.11 -14.53
C LYS A 554 33.41 -4.64 -14.17
N ASP A 555 32.36 -3.85 -14.36
CA ASP A 555 32.33 -2.46 -13.89
C ASP A 555 32.20 -2.42 -12.36
N VAL A 556 33.16 -1.78 -11.71
CA VAL A 556 33.18 -1.53 -10.27
C VAL A 556 33.04 -0.03 -10.06
N ARG A 557 31.94 0.37 -9.42
CA ARG A 557 31.68 1.76 -9.04
C ARG A 557 32.04 1.98 -7.58
N PHE A 558 32.60 3.13 -7.26
CA PHE A 558 33.01 3.47 -5.90
C PHE A 558 32.88 4.98 -5.65
N LEU A 559 32.77 5.33 -4.37
CA LEU A 559 32.85 6.70 -3.90
C LEU A 559 34.30 7.02 -3.52
N SER A 560 34.81 8.12 -4.04
CA SER A 560 36.20 8.54 -3.92
C SER A 560 36.30 9.84 -3.12
N LEU A 561 36.89 9.77 -1.93
CA LEU A 561 37.35 10.93 -1.17
C LEU A 561 38.83 11.17 -1.46
N ARG A 562 39.20 12.40 -1.77
CA ARG A 562 40.59 12.87 -1.89
C ARG A 562 40.78 14.04 -0.95
N ALA A 563 41.91 14.09 -0.26
CA ALA A 563 42.19 15.13 0.72
C ALA A 563 43.63 15.65 0.63
N LYS A 564 43.87 16.84 1.18
CA LYS A 564 45.20 17.45 1.33
C LYS A 564 45.37 17.95 2.76
N GLY A 565 46.56 17.73 3.34
CA GLY A 565 46.87 18.16 4.70
C GLY A 565 45.90 17.57 5.73
N ASN A 566 45.52 18.38 6.70
CA ASN A 566 44.53 18.07 7.74
C ASN A 566 43.30 18.96 7.58
N ASP A 567 42.17 18.50 8.12
CA ASP A 567 41.00 19.32 8.36
C ASP A 567 41.22 20.22 9.59
N TRP A 568 40.35 21.23 9.78
CA TRP A 568 40.39 22.11 10.94
C TRP A 568 40.26 21.33 12.26
N PHE A 569 39.46 20.27 12.26
CA PHE A 569 39.20 19.43 13.42
C PHE A 569 40.11 18.18 13.48
N GLY A 570 41.23 18.18 12.75
CA GLY A 570 42.19 17.08 12.73
C GLY A 570 42.15 16.30 11.43
N HIS A 571 41.93 14.98 11.49
CA HIS A 571 41.95 14.15 10.29
C HIS A 571 40.73 14.38 9.40
N HIS A 572 40.95 14.38 8.09
CA HIS A 572 39.87 14.39 7.10
C HIS A 572 38.97 13.16 7.25
N PHE A 573 37.67 13.33 7.07
CA PHE A 573 36.71 12.27 7.36
C PHE A 573 35.55 12.15 6.36
N ILE A 574 34.91 10.98 6.39
CA ILE A 574 33.59 10.74 5.81
C ILE A 574 32.79 9.85 6.76
N CYS A 575 31.52 10.19 6.94
CA CYS A 575 30.59 9.50 7.82
C CYS A 575 29.37 9.05 7.03
N PHE A 576 29.04 7.76 7.13
CA PHE A 576 27.88 7.18 6.45
C PHE A 576 26.81 6.79 7.45
N THR A 577 25.54 6.99 7.08
CA THR A 577 24.41 6.46 7.83
C THR A 577 24.09 5.04 7.36
N CYS A 578 24.27 4.07 8.25
CA CYS A 578 24.01 2.64 8.03
C CYS A 578 22.82 2.17 8.88
N GLY A 579 21.77 1.69 8.22
CA GLY A 579 20.58 1.13 8.87
C GLY A 579 20.75 -0.36 9.18
N LEU A 580 20.78 -0.78 10.44
CA LEU A 580 20.94 -2.19 10.82
C LEU A 580 19.60 -2.82 11.21
N PRO A 581 19.44 -4.14 10.99
CA PRO A 581 18.19 -4.81 11.28
C PRO A 581 17.98 -5.07 12.76
N ALA A 582 19.02 -5.13 13.60
CA ALA A 582 18.91 -5.40 15.03
C ALA A 582 20.10 -4.80 15.79
N SER A 583 19.92 -4.48 17.08
CA SER A 583 21.04 -4.15 17.96
C SER A 583 21.92 -5.39 18.21
N GLY A 584 23.22 -5.18 18.38
CA GLY A 584 24.18 -6.24 18.66
C GLY A 584 25.61 -5.83 18.36
N LYS A 585 26.51 -6.80 18.45
CA LYS A 585 27.92 -6.61 18.13
C LYS A 585 28.19 -6.89 16.65
N TYR A 586 28.76 -5.91 15.95
CA TYR A 586 29.02 -5.98 14.52
C TYR A 586 30.51 -5.83 14.21
N LYS A 587 31.00 -6.76 13.40
CA LYS A 587 32.24 -6.61 12.65
C LYS A 587 31.99 -5.68 11.46
N VAL A 588 32.74 -4.59 11.38
CA VAL A 588 32.69 -3.62 10.29
C VAL A 588 33.90 -3.79 9.37
N SER A 589 33.64 -3.98 8.08
CA SER A 589 34.67 -4.12 7.04
C SER A 589 34.35 -3.25 5.82
N LEU A 590 35.37 -2.95 5.00
CA LEU A 590 35.21 -2.19 3.76
C LEU A 590 35.65 -3.00 2.53
N ASP A 591 34.86 -2.91 1.47
CA ASP A 591 35.38 -3.16 0.13
C ASP A 591 35.87 -1.85 -0.47
N VAL A 592 37.10 -1.83 -0.96
CA VAL A 592 37.83 -0.62 -1.37
C VAL A 592 38.60 -0.83 -2.67
N ILE A 593 39.05 0.27 -3.27
CA ILE A 593 40.10 0.24 -4.31
C ILE A 593 41.42 0.70 -3.69
N LYS A 594 42.34 -0.25 -3.45
CA LYS A 594 43.72 0.03 -3.04
C LYS A 594 44.50 0.62 -4.20
N GLY A 595 45.51 1.45 -3.94
CA GLY A 595 46.30 2.06 -5.02
C GLY A 595 47.33 3.11 -4.58
N PRO A 596 48.07 3.70 -5.54
CA PRO A 596 49.28 4.49 -5.26
C PRO A 596 48.98 5.85 -4.62
N SER A 597 47.72 6.30 -4.65
CA SER A 597 47.28 7.58 -4.08
C SER A 597 46.35 7.42 -2.86
N GLN A 598 46.24 6.21 -2.31
CA GLN A 598 45.38 5.94 -1.16
C GLN A 598 46.07 6.24 0.18
N GLY A 599 45.28 6.60 1.18
CA GLY A 599 45.73 6.87 2.54
C GLY A 599 45.59 5.68 3.48
N LYS A 600 45.78 5.96 4.76
CA LYS A 600 45.49 5.08 5.90
C LYS A 600 44.15 5.48 6.49
N VAL A 601 43.23 4.52 6.62
CA VAL A 601 41.87 4.74 7.15
C VAL A 601 41.70 4.08 8.52
N GLN A 602 40.94 4.70 9.41
CA GLN A 602 40.53 4.10 10.68
C GLN A 602 39.10 4.52 11.03
N LEU A 603 38.37 3.64 11.70
CA LEU A 603 37.01 3.91 12.20
C LEU A 603 37.08 4.66 13.52
N PHE A 604 36.11 5.54 13.76
CA PHE A 604 35.96 6.30 14.98
C PHE A 604 34.52 6.21 15.50
N MET A 605 34.37 6.23 16.81
CA MET A 605 33.10 6.39 17.52
C MET A 605 33.31 7.40 18.65
N ASP A 606 32.48 8.44 18.73
CA ASP A 606 32.61 9.52 19.72
C ASP A 606 34.04 10.10 19.81
N GLU A 607 34.66 10.34 18.65
CA GLU A 607 36.06 10.80 18.51
C GLU A 607 37.15 9.85 19.02
N ALA A 608 36.79 8.70 19.59
CA ALA A 608 37.74 7.64 19.93
C ALA A 608 38.01 6.73 18.71
N SER A 609 39.28 6.35 18.51
CA SER A 609 39.67 5.42 17.46
C SER A 609 39.21 4.00 17.76
N VAL A 610 38.71 3.29 16.74
CA VAL A 610 38.20 1.93 16.83
C VAL A 610 38.94 1.06 15.82
N GLY A 611 39.37 -0.13 16.28
CA GLY A 611 40.04 -1.11 15.43
C GLY A 611 41.39 -0.64 14.87
N PRO A 612 41.96 -1.37 13.90
CA PRO A 612 43.28 -1.08 13.36
C PRO A 612 43.27 0.13 12.41
N VAL A 613 44.45 0.73 12.25
CA VAL A 613 44.74 1.59 11.10
C VAL A 613 44.96 0.71 9.87
N VAL A 614 44.17 0.91 8.82
CA VAL A 614 44.26 0.12 7.59
C VAL A 614 44.95 0.92 6.50
N ASP A 615 46.11 0.43 6.05
CA ASP A 615 46.85 1.02 4.93
C ASP A 615 46.27 0.55 3.59
N LEU A 616 45.74 1.50 2.82
CA LEU A 616 45.13 1.24 1.51
C LEU A 616 46.12 1.43 0.35
N TYR A 617 47.38 1.73 0.63
CA TYR A 617 48.42 1.84 -0.38
C TYR A 617 48.65 0.51 -1.13
N SER A 618 48.89 0.63 -2.43
CA SER A 618 49.37 -0.44 -3.30
C SER A 618 50.04 0.19 -4.52
N ASP A 619 51.17 -0.34 -5.00
CA ASP A 619 51.89 0.22 -6.16
C ASP A 619 51.00 0.32 -7.41
N LYS A 620 50.04 -0.60 -7.55
CA LYS A 620 49.03 -0.61 -8.61
C LYS A 620 47.62 -0.62 -8.01
N ARG A 621 46.67 -0.04 -8.74
CA ARG A 621 45.26 -0.10 -8.37
C ARG A 621 44.75 -1.53 -8.38
N LYS A 622 44.07 -1.95 -7.31
CA LYS A 622 43.47 -3.29 -7.17
C LYS A 622 42.30 -3.26 -6.18
N ARG A 623 41.40 -4.23 -6.29
CA ARG A 623 40.33 -4.41 -5.31
C ARG A 623 40.90 -4.91 -3.98
N GLY A 624 40.51 -4.29 -2.88
CA GLY A 624 40.60 -4.82 -1.52
C GLY A 624 39.20 -5.20 -1.06
N LEU A 625 38.99 -6.45 -0.67
CA LEU A 625 37.66 -6.97 -0.29
C LEU A 625 37.67 -7.36 1.18
N GLY A 626 36.67 -6.88 1.92
CA GLY A 626 36.50 -7.20 3.34
C GLY A 626 37.65 -6.73 4.24
N GLU A 627 38.24 -5.56 3.97
CA GLU A 627 39.26 -4.96 4.84
C GLU A 627 38.64 -4.67 6.22
N TYR A 628 39.09 -5.37 7.26
CA TYR A 628 38.55 -5.23 8.61
C TYR A 628 38.92 -3.86 9.19
N ILE A 629 37.92 -3.07 9.60
CA ILE A 629 38.15 -1.73 10.17
C ILE A 629 37.90 -1.70 11.67
N GLY A 630 36.99 -2.53 12.20
CA GLY A 630 36.72 -2.56 13.63
C GLY A 630 35.51 -3.38 14.01
N THR A 631 35.28 -3.49 15.32
CA THR A 631 34.09 -4.13 15.89
C THR A 631 33.42 -3.12 16.81
N LEU A 632 32.11 -2.96 16.67
CA LEU A 632 31.31 -2.00 17.41
C LEU A 632 30.04 -2.66 17.93
N ASP A 633 29.57 -2.23 19.09
CA ASP A 633 28.19 -2.42 19.51
C ASP A 633 27.35 -1.36 18.77
N LEU A 634 26.41 -1.82 17.95
CA LEU A 634 25.58 -0.96 17.10
C LEU A 634 24.10 -1.21 17.38
N GLU A 635 23.28 -0.19 17.18
CA GLU A 635 21.86 -0.23 17.47
C GLU A 635 21.01 -0.67 16.28
N GLU A 636 19.81 -1.20 16.54
CA GLU A 636 18.79 -1.37 15.50
C GLU A 636 18.46 -0.01 14.86
N GLY A 637 18.36 -0.01 13.53
CA GLY A 637 18.10 1.21 12.78
C GLY A 637 19.38 2.01 12.54
N ARG A 638 19.31 3.32 12.74
CA ARG A 638 20.32 4.26 12.22
C ARG A 638 21.61 4.26 13.06
N ASN A 639 22.73 3.98 12.41
CA ASN A 639 24.08 4.14 12.96
C ASN A 639 24.92 5.04 12.04
N ASN A 640 25.72 5.94 12.62
CA ASN A 640 26.61 6.82 11.86
C ASN A 640 28.05 6.31 12.00
N LEU A 641 28.61 5.75 10.92
CA LEU A 641 29.95 5.16 10.92
C LEU A 641 30.95 6.17 10.36
N LEU A 642 31.88 6.64 11.21
CA LEU A 642 32.85 7.69 10.91
C LEU A 642 34.22 7.10 10.53
N PHE A 643 34.65 7.33 9.30
CA PHE A 643 35.96 6.90 8.79
C PHE A 643 36.87 8.11 8.63
N LYS A 644 38.06 8.07 9.25
CA LYS A 644 39.06 9.15 9.17
C LYS A 644 40.29 8.69 8.39
N LEU A 645 40.84 9.60 7.60
CA LEU A 645 42.12 9.47 6.93
C LEU A 645 43.25 9.91 7.88
N VAL A 646 43.79 8.96 8.64
CA VAL A 646 44.75 9.21 9.75
C VAL A 646 46.20 9.38 9.29
N GLY A 647 46.44 9.32 7.98
CA GLY A 647 47.76 9.51 7.38
C GLY A 647 47.86 8.78 6.04
N LYS A 648 49.07 8.56 5.57
CA LYS A 648 49.33 7.78 4.35
C LYS A 648 50.63 6.99 4.47
N ASN A 649 50.81 6.00 3.60
CA ASN A 649 52.11 5.35 3.41
C ASN A 649 53.13 6.36 2.86
N GLU A 650 54.42 6.21 3.18
CA GLU A 650 55.48 7.09 2.69
C GLU A 650 55.58 7.08 1.16
N LYS A 651 55.29 5.94 0.53
CA LYS A 651 55.27 5.79 -0.92
C LYS A 651 53.98 6.31 -1.55
N SER A 652 52.96 6.65 -0.75
CA SER A 652 51.69 7.09 -1.28
C SER A 652 51.77 8.53 -1.80
N GLN A 653 51.30 8.69 -3.03
CA GLN A 653 51.24 9.96 -3.74
C GLN A 653 50.10 10.85 -3.23
N GLY A 654 49.18 10.34 -2.40
CA GLY A 654 47.98 11.07 -2.00
C GLY A 654 47.36 10.61 -0.68
N LEU A 655 46.34 11.35 -0.24
CA LEU A 655 45.50 11.03 0.91
C LEU A 655 44.08 10.71 0.38
N GLY A 656 43.91 9.47 -0.09
CA GLY A 656 42.69 9.02 -0.76
C GLY A 656 41.97 7.90 -0.03
N LEU A 657 40.67 7.81 -0.25
CA LEU A 657 39.81 6.70 0.16
C LEU A 657 38.80 6.40 -0.95
N ASP A 658 38.95 5.26 -1.60
CA ASP A 658 38.00 4.73 -2.59
C ASP A 658 37.20 3.57 -2.00
N VAL A 659 35.94 3.81 -1.64
CA VAL A 659 35.07 2.80 -1.00
C VAL A 659 34.01 2.34 -1.97
N THR A 660 33.87 1.02 -2.12
CA THR A 660 32.80 0.38 -2.88
C THR A 660 31.64 0.00 -1.96
N ASN A 661 31.94 -0.67 -0.84
CA ASN A 661 30.93 -1.14 0.10
C ASN A 661 31.38 -0.95 1.56
N ILE A 662 30.42 -0.68 2.43
CA ILE A 662 30.55 -0.88 3.88
C ILE A 662 29.80 -2.16 4.23
N ILE A 663 30.43 -3.05 4.99
CA ILE A 663 29.88 -4.35 5.36
C ILE A 663 29.79 -4.41 6.88
N CYS A 664 28.58 -4.62 7.38
CA CYS A 664 28.34 -4.89 8.79
C CYS A 664 27.89 -6.34 8.94
N GLU A 665 28.64 -7.13 9.69
CA GLU A 665 28.34 -8.54 9.97
C GLU A 665 28.16 -8.72 11.47
N ARG A 666 26.98 -9.16 11.88
CA ARG A 666 26.66 -9.46 13.28
C ARG A 666 27.42 -10.71 13.73
N ILE A 667 28.04 -10.66 14.91
CA ILE A 667 28.93 -11.73 15.42
C ILE A 667 28.53 -12.30 16.78
N ASP A 668 27.38 -11.89 17.32
CA ASP A 668 26.85 -12.32 18.62
C ASP A 668 25.53 -13.09 18.52
#